data_AF-A0A6J0J7P7-F1
#
_entry.id   AF-A0A6J0J7P7-F1
#
_cell.length_a   1.000
_cell.length_b   1.000
_cell.length_c   1.000
_cell.angle_alpha   90.00
_cell.angle_beta   90.00
_cell.angle_gamma   90.00
#
_symmetry.space_group_name_H-M   'P 1'
#
loop_
_entity.id
_entity.type
_entity.pdbx_description
1 polymer ?
#
loop_
_entity_poly.entity_id
_entity_poly.type
_entity_poly.pdbx_seq_one_letter_code
_entity_poly.pdbx_strand_id
1 'polypeptide(L)'
;MSPFVLCRVHFSCSRIWNRDKSRAVLLWRCRGVWGWGEGFQPEEFLTSPIPDAMKQTHPRPLPKSDRMDWKTIIYVILLVSLRVAKALPRTSQDIEEKTSIGQRFSQLQESNFKAIALILFAQYVPGGTLGRAAAMAEGVTALARRCAAAATDSPDCLKPLDRIFLDTICQEENLPRSADCCAKKDPERNDCFLSLKNSSRGFSSPLERPDAEAACRNHSQHGQPLTGYFIYEVSRRHPFLYAPTILSVALQYEEMMENCCGSAEGPSHHMEECFQRQAPKVVKLIKEDSLRQEHTCGILKKFGERTLKALKLAQISQRFPKADFVTVHKLVVAVADMHKDCCRGDTLGCMRDREEILRYVCSSQHVLSSRIQQCCEKPLLQRSECILHVENDDKPAGLSPHVREFIEDKGICERFAQEKDMHLARFLYEYSRRHPEFSAQMLLRIGKGYEDLLRECCSPGAPSGCRSRGEEELRKHIYETQSVMRTSCDIYKEKGDYYFQNELLMSFTKKMPQLTSAELIKFTKEMTTIGSKCCQLGQDKLLPCAEEHLDLVLGEICRRHLADPINPGVCRCCSSSYAFRRPCIGKLEIDESYVPLALTPGLFAFHGDLCTSEEEKLQHRKQEMLVTFLKYKPQISPEQLGSVTAAFTAMRERCCREANPEACFLKEGPELIKRSEKMLSA
;
A
#
# COMPACT_ATOMS: atom_id res chain seq x y z
N MET A 1 -16.47 -9.46 22.29
CA MET A 1 -17.26 -9.88 21.12
C MET A 1 -17.85 -8.62 20.48
N SER A 2 -17.24 -8.18 19.38
CA SER A 2 -17.76 -7.12 18.52
C SER A 2 -18.06 -7.77 17.16
N PRO A 3 -19.22 -7.53 16.54
CA PRO A 3 -19.48 -8.10 15.23
C PRO A 3 -18.62 -7.33 14.22
N PHE A 4 -17.70 -8.04 13.56
CA PHE A 4 -17.10 -7.57 12.32
C PHE A 4 -18.24 -7.32 11.34
N VAL A 5 -18.57 -6.05 11.08
CA VAL A 5 -19.33 -5.67 9.89
C VAL A 5 -18.39 -5.94 8.72
N LEU A 6 -18.36 -7.18 8.24
CA LEU A 6 -17.86 -7.46 6.91
C LEU A 6 -18.69 -6.61 5.96
N CYS A 7 -18.01 -5.83 5.11
CA CYS A 7 -18.56 -5.27 3.88
C CYS A 7 -19.07 -6.43 2.98
N ARG A 8 -20.14 -7.11 3.38
CA ARG A 8 -20.89 -8.05 2.57
C ARG A 8 -21.85 -7.24 1.74
N VAL A 9 -21.65 -7.26 0.43
CA VAL A 9 -22.74 -7.04 -0.51
C VAL A 9 -23.76 -8.14 -0.22
N HIS A 10 -24.90 -7.78 0.37
CA HIS A 10 -25.97 -8.73 0.67
C HIS A 10 -26.57 -9.25 -0.64
N PHE A 11 -26.29 -10.50 -0.99
CA PHE A 11 -27.19 -11.29 -1.83
C PHE A 11 -28.06 -12.15 -0.91
N SER A 12 -29.36 -11.86 -0.87
CA SER A 12 -30.33 -12.67 -0.14
C SER A 12 -30.77 -13.83 -1.03
N CYS A 13 -30.46 -15.06 -0.63
CA CYS A 13 -30.97 -16.27 -1.26
C CYS A 13 -31.72 -17.10 -0.21
N SER A 14 -33.02 -17.32 -0.41
CA SER A 14 -33.85 -18.15 0.46
C SER A 14 -33.98 -19.57 -0.11
N ARG A 15 -33.80 -20.59 0.73
CA ARG A 15 -34.10 -22.00 0.42
C ARG A 15 -35.61 -22.23 0.43
N ILE A 16 -36.15 -22.85 -0.62
CA ILE A 16 -37.51 -23.42 -0.59
C ILE A 16 -37.35 -24.95 -0.56
N TRP A 17 -37.95 -25.59 0.45
CA TRP A 17 -38.07 -27.04 0.55
C TRP A 17 -39.41 -27.45 -0.09
N ASN A 18 -39.40 -28.34 -1.08
CA ASN A 18 -40.62 -28.97 -1.56
C ASN A 18 -40.57 -30.46 -1.23
N ARG A 19 -41.53 -30.94 -0.44
CA ARG A 19 -41.70 -32.37 -0.12
C ARG A 19 -42.56 -32.99 -1.20
N ASP A 20 -41.95 -33.61 -2.21
CA ASP A 20 -42.48 -34.84 -2.77
C ASP A 20 -41.43 -35.63 -3.58
N LYS A 21 -41.67 -36.93 -3.72
CA LYS A 21 -40.72 -38.03 -3.94
C LYS A 21 -39.73 -37.89 -5.12
N SER A 22 -38.48 -38.25 -4.82
CA SER A 22 -37.47 -38.85 -5.72
C SER A 22 -36.86 -38.02 -6.86
N ARG A 23 -36.15 -36.92 -6.53
CA ARG A 23 -34.86 -36.47 -7.14
C ARG A 23 -34.50 -35.08 -6.58
N ALA A 24 -33.31 -34.93 -5.99
CA ALA A 24 -32.85 -33.64 -5.47
C ALA A 24 -32.26 -32.77 -6.60
N VAL A 25 -32.90 -31.64 -6.91
CA VAL A 25 -32.37 -30.58 -7.79
C VAL A 25 -32.17 -29.31 -6.95
N LEU A 26 -30.94 -28.79 -6.91
CA LEU A 26 -30.60 -27.51 -6.30
C LEU A 26 -30.98 -26.37 -7.26
N LEU A 27 -32.07 -25.65 -6.97
CA LEU A 27 -32.45 -24.42 -7.69
C LEU A 27 -32.24 -23.20 -6.78
N TRP A 28 -31.42 -22.26 -7.24
CA TRP A 28 -31.29 -20.92 -6.66
C TRP A 28 -32.19 -19.96 -7.45
N ARG A 29 -33.07 -19.20 -6.78
CA ARG A 29 -33.91 -18.17 -7.42
C ARG A 29 -33.53 -16.79 -6.86
N CYS A 30 -32.92 -15.95 -7.69
CA CYS A 30 -32.70 -14.52 -7.43
C CYS A 30 -33.73 -13.70 -8.24
N ARG A 31 -34.51 -12.80 -7.62
CA ARG A 31 -35.31 -11.73 -8.29
C ARG A 31 -34.78 -10.39 -7.77
N GLY A 32 -34.68 -9.27 -8.49
CA GLY A 32 -34.89 -8.83 -9.89
C GLY A 32 -34.10 -7.50 -10.06
N VAL A 33 -33.84 -6.91 -11.23
CA VAL A 33 -34.75 -6.50 -12.31
C VAL A 33 -34.00 -6.57 -13.65
N TRP A 34 -34.50 -7.35 -14.61
CA TRP A 34 -34.20 -7.21 -16.05
C TRP A 34 -35.50 -7.35 -16.83
N GLY A 35 -35.69 -6.46 -17.80
CA GLY A 35 -36.83 -6.42 -18.71
C GLY A 35 -36.86 -7.61 -19.68
N TRP A 36 -38.07 -7.89 -20.16
CA TRP A 36 -38.50 -9.09 -20.88
C TRP A 36 -38.01 -9.20 -22.32
N GLY A 37 -37.95 -10.45 -22.79
CA GLY A 37 -37.89 -10.88 -24.19
C GLY A 37 -37.89 -12.41 -24.27
N GLU A 38 -39.07 -12.99 -24.52
CA GLU A 38 -39.42 -14.43 -24.63
C GLU A 38 -38.75 -15.13 -25.84
N GLY A 39 -38.59 -16.46 -25.96
CA GLY A 39 -39.09 -17.60 -25.18
C GLY A 39 -38.50 -18.98 -25.62
N PHE A 40 -38.80 -20.00 -24.79
CA PHE A 40 -39.15 -21.45 -25.03
C PHE A 40 -38.46 -22.25 -26.18
N GLN A 41 -38.07 -23.54 -26.10
CA GLN A 41 -38.04 -24.64 -25.10
C GLN A 41 -37.15 -25.81 -25.67
N PRO A 42 -36.87 -26.91 -24.93
CA PRO A 42 -35.73 -27.84 -25.08
C PRO A 42 -36.07 -29.26 -25.58
N GLU A 43 -35.04 -30.07 -25.90
CA GLU A 43 -34.96 -31.55 -25.93
C GLU A 43 -33.56 -31.92 -26.50
N GLU A 44 -32.89 -33.05 -26.33
CA GLU A 44 -32.81 -34.17 -25.36
C GLU A 44 -31.49 -34.93 -25.74
N PHE A 45 -30.99 -35.79 -24.85
CA PHE A 45 -29.82 -36.68 -25.05
C PHE A 45 -29.97 -37.62 -26.26
N LEU A 46 -28.86 -38.02 -26.91
CA LEU A 46 -28.54 -39.43 -27.24
C LEU A 46 -27.16 -39.63 -27.89
N THR A 47 -26.68 -40.85 -27.70
CA THR A 47 -25.38 -41.49 -27.94
C THR A 47 -25.01 -41.75 -29.42
N SER A 48 -23.70 -41.92 -29.67
CA SER A 48 -23.00 -42.32 -30.92
C SER A 48 -23.56 -43.59 -31.61
N PRO A 49 -23.20 -43.92 -32.88
CA PRO A 49 -21.92 -44.61 -33.17
C PRO A 49 -21.29 -44.42 -34.58
N ILE A 50 -20.10 -45.02 -34.68
CA ILE A 50 -19.12 -45.21 -35.78
C ILE A 50 -19.70 -45.99 -37.00
N PRO A 51 -19.04 -45.92 -38.18
CA PRO A 51 -18.85 -47.15 -38.96
C PRO A 51 -17.42 -47.43 -39.48
N ASP A 52 -17.11 -48.74 -39.41
CA ASP A 52 -16.11 -49.60 -40.08
C ASP A 52 -16.12 -49.50 -41.64
N ALA A 53 -15.22 -50.02 -42.50
CA ALA A 53 -13.96 -50.80 -42.43
C ALA A 53 -13.29 -50.92 -43.84
N MET A 54 -11.99 -51.27 -43.84
CA MET A 54 -11.19 -52.16 -44.73
C MET A 54 -11.04 -51.96 -46.27
N LYS A 55 -9.76 -51.93 -46.73
CA LYS A 55 -9.08 -53.04 -47.48
C LYS A 55 -7.58 -52.80 -47.75
N GLN A 56 -6.80 -53.90 -47.74
CA GLN A 56 -5.34 -54.05 -47.90
C GLN A 56 -4.87 -54.17 -49.37
N THR A 57 -3.59 -53.91 -49.68
CA THR A 57 -2.63 -54.79 -50.41
C THR A 57 -1.23 -54.15 -50.63
N HIS A 58 -0.17 -54.98 -50.64
CA HIS A 58 1.27 -54.74 -50.94
C HIS A 58 1.66 -55.54 -52.22
N PRO A 59 2.81 -55.37 -52.95
CA PRO A 59 4.21 -55.25 -52.46
C PRO A 59 5.24 -54.39 -53.30
N ARG A 60 6.51 -54.39 -52.82
CA ARG A 60 7.79 -53.66 -53.16
C ARG A 60 8.54 -54.16 -54.45
N PRO A 61 9.69 -53.59 -54.96
CA PRO A 61 10.86 -52.97 -54.24
C PRO A 61 11.76 -51.84 -54.86
N LEU A 62 12.35 -51.01 -53.95
CA LEU A 62 13.73 -50.43 -53.78
C LEU A 62 14.50 -49.70 -54.94
N PRO A 63 15.45 -48.74 -54.67
CA PRO A 63 16.38 -48.71 -53.53
C PRO A 63 16.72 -47.37 -52.81
N LYS A 64 17.10 -47.55 -51.54
CA LYS A 64 18.11 -46.91 -50.67
C LYS A 64 18.36 -45.39 -50.73
N SER A 65 17.94 -44.71 -49.65
CA SER A 65 18.65 -43.59 -49.05
C SER A 65 18.59 -43.78 -47.53
N ASP A 66 19.74 -43.66 -46.87
CA ASP A 66 19.94 -43.96 -45.44
C ASP A 66 18.93 -43.22 -44.55
N ARG A 67 18.02 -43.98 -43.96
CA ARG A 67 17.00 -43.47 -43.03
C ARG A 67 17.39 -43.92 -41.62
N MET A 68 17.85 -42.94 -40.84
CA MET A 68 18.08 -43.04 -39.40
C MET A 68 16.85 -43.67 -38.72
N ASP A 69 17.08 -44.70 -37.90
CA ASP A 69 16.03 -45.50 -37.25
C ASP A 69 15.09 -44.58 -36.44
N TRP A 70 13.78 -44.72 -36.69
CA TRP A 70 12.73 -43.94 -36.03
C TRP A 70 12.83 -44.10 -34.50
N LYS A 71 13.29 -45.26 -34.02
CA LYS A 71 13.54 -45.49 -32.59
C LYS A 71 14.66 -44.60 -32.05
N THR A 72 15.70 -44.32 -32.85
CA THR A 72 16.79 -43.40 -32.49
C THR A 72 16.31 -41.95 -32.47
N ILE A 73 15.43 -41.55 -33.40
CA ILE A 73 14.83 -40.20 -33.40
C ILE A 73 13.92 -40.03 -32.19
N ILE A 74 13.11 -41.03 -31.83
CA ILE A 74 12.31 -41.00 -30.60
C ILE A 74 13.20 -40.93 -29.36
N TYR A 75 14.30 -41.69 -29.30
CA TYR A 75 15.23 -41.64 -28.18
C TYR A 75 15.95 -40.29 -28.07
N VAL A 76 16.36 -39.69 -29.19
CA VAL A 76 16.98 -38.36 -29.21
C VAL A 76 15.97 -37.28 -28.83
N ILE A 77 14.73 -37.35 -29.32
CA ILE A 77 13.66 -36.44 -28.92
C ILE A 77 13.35 -36.61 -27.43
N LEU A 78 13.21 -37.84 -26.91
CA LEU A 78 13.02 -38.09 -25.48
C LEU A 78 14.20 -37.57 -24.63
N LEU A 79 15.44 -37.78 -25.07
CA LEU A 79 16.64 -37.29 -24.37
C LEU A 79 16.75 -35.76 -24.40
N VAL A 80 16.40 -35.12 -25.52
CA VAL A 80 16.33 -33.66 -25.64
C VAL A 80 15.15 -33.10 -24.84
N SER A 81 13.99 -33.75 -24.84
CA SER A 81 12.84 -33.40 -23.99
C SER A 81 13.12 -33.60 -22.50
N LEU A 82 13.92 -34.60 -22.11
CA LEU A 82 14.37 -34.83 -20.72
C LEU A 82 15.44 -33.82 -20.28
N ARG A 83 16.27 -33.30 -21.20
CA ARG A 83 17.20 -32.19 -20.90
C ARG A 83 16.52 -30.83 -20.92
N VAL A 84 15.54 -30.61 -21.80
CA VAL A 84 14.71 -29.38 -21.84
C VAL A 84 13.73 -29.34 -20.66
N ALA A 85 13.20 -30.47 -20.20
CA ALA A 85 12.43 -30.56 -18.96
C ALA A 85 13.29 -30.40 -17.68
N LYS A 86 14.62 -30.49 -17.79
CA LYS A 86 15.59 -30.12 -16.74
C LYS A 86 16.12 -28.68 -16.90
N ALA A 87 15.83 -28.00 -18.00
CA ALA A 87 16.26 -26.62 -18.29
C ALA A 87 15.10 -25.60 -18.28
N LEU A 88 13.85 -26.05 -18.15
CA LEU A 88 12.73 -25.22 -17.71
C LEU A 88 12.83 -25.06 -16.19
N PRO A 89 12.74 -23.84 -15.63
CA PRO A 89 12.55 -23.67 -14.19
C PRO A 89 11.19 -24.27 -13.86
N ARG A 90 11.20 -25.52 -13.40
CA ARG A 90 10.07 -26.11 -12.70
C ARG A 90 9.77 -25.18 -11.55
N THR A 91 8.54 -24.70 -11.50
CA THR A 91 7.95 -24.04 -10.34
C THR A 91 8.36 -24.83 -9.10
N SER A 92 9.25 -24.26 -8.29
CA SER A 92 9.76 -24.85 -7.06
C SER A 92 8.68 -24.76 -5.99
N GLN A 93 7.65 -25.59 -6.14
CA GLN A 93 6.77 -26.01 -5.06
C GLN A 93 7.09 -27.48 -4.81
N ASP A 94 8.21 -27.73 -4.14
CA ASP A 94 8.36 -28.75 -3.10
C ASP A 94 9.82 -28.79 -2.62
N ILE A 95 9.97 -28.61 -1.30
CA ILE A 95 11.21 -28.45 -0.52
C ILE A 95 11.92 -27.09 -0.73
N GLU A 96 11.32 -26.01 -0.22
CA GLU A 96 12.12 -24.87 0.22
C GLU A 96 13.07 -25.37 1.31
N GLU A 97 14.37 -25.35 1.03
CA GLU A 97 15.40 -25.44 2.06
C GLU A 97 15.26 -24.18 2.94
N LYS A 98 14.32 -24.21 3.90
CA LYS A 98 14.04 -23.09 4.80
C LYS A 98 15.31 -22.80 5.58
N THR A 99 15.88 -21.60 5.37
CA THR A 99 17.08 -21.13 6.06
C THR A 99 16.92 -21.28 7.58
N SER A 100 17.82 -22.03 8.20
CA SER A 100 17.81 -22.23 9.66
C SER A 100 18.23 -20.96 10.40
N ILE A 101 17.89 -20.87 11.69
CA ILE A 101 18.30 -19.75 12.55
C ILE A 101 19.83 -19.65 12.65
N GLY A 102 20.52 -20.79 12.68
CA GLY A 102 21.99 -20.84 12.68
C GLY A 102 22.59 -20.23 11.41
N GLN A 103 22.06 -20.58 10.24
CA GLN A 103 22.49 -20.00 8.97
C GLN A 103 22.30 -18.48 8.93
N ARG A 104 21.17 -17.98 9.43
CA ARG A 104 20.90 -16.54 9.52
C ARG A 104 21.84 -15.82 10.46
N PHE A 105 22.12 -16.41 11.60
CA PHE A 105 23.08 -15.86 12.55
C PHE A 105 24.48 -15.75 11.95
N SER A 106 24.95 -16.79 11.27
CA SER A 106 26.24 -16.77 10.58
C SER A 106 26.32 -15.71 9.47
N GLN A 107 25.22 -15.50 8.73
CA GLN A 107 25.16 -14.48 7.66
C GLN A 107 25.14 -13.05 8.21
N LEU A 108 24.35 -12.80 9.25
CA LEU A 108 24.14 -11.46 9.80
C LEU A 108 25.25 -11.03 10.76
N GLN A 109 25.96 -12.00 11.36
CA GLN A 109 26.83 -11.81 12.51
C GLN A 109 26.04 -11.42 13.77
N GLU A 110 26.65 -11.62 14.94
CA GLU A 110 25.98 -11.57 16.23
C GLU A 110 25.33 -10.20 16.53
N SER A 111 26.05 -9.10 16.29
CA SER A 111 25.55 -7.75 16.59
C SER A 111 24.30 -7.40 15.79
N ASN A 112 24.31 -7.63 14.47
CA ASN A 112 23.16 -7.35 13.62
C ASN A 112 22.01 -8.32 13.90
N PHE A 113 22.29 -9.61 14.11
CA PHE A 113 21.25 -10.59 14.43
C PHE A 113 20.50 -10.19 15.72
N LYS A 114 21.25 -9.79 16.76
CA LYS A 114 20.69 -9.33 18.03
C LYS A 114 19.88 -8.06 17.88
N ALA A 115 20.37 -7.08 17.12
CA ALA A 115 19.63 -5.84 16.84
C ALA A 115 18.33 -6.10 16.06
N ILE A 116 18.37 -7.00 15.07
CA ILE A 116 17.18 -7.44 14.33
C ILE A 116 16.21 -8.16 15.26
N ALA A 117 16.69 -9.08 16.10
CA ALA A 117 15.84 -9.76 17.08
C ALA A 117 15.14 -8.76 18.03
N LEU A 118 15.86 -7.73 18.51
CA LEU A 118 15.27 -6.64 19.30
C LEU A 118 14.15 -5.91 18.53
N ILE A 119 14.38 -5.57 17.26
CA ILE A 119 13.38 -4.97 16.38
C ILE A 119 12.14 -5.87 16.29
N LEU A 120 12.32 -7.16 16.00
CA LEU A 120 11.21 -8.10 15.85
C LEU A 120 10.36 -8.15 17.12
N PHE A 121 10.98 -8.32 18.30
CA PHE A 121 10.25 -8.37 19.55
C PHE A 121 9.51 -7.06 19.86
N ALA A 122 10.15 -5.91 19.63
CA ALA A 122 9.51 -4.61 19.80
C ALA A 122 8.31 -4.41 18.85
N GLN A 123 8.42 -4.90 17.61
CA GLN A 123 7.32 -4.84 16.64
C GLN A 123 6.17 -5.78 17.01
N TYR A 124 6.45 -7.00 17.46
CA TYR A 124 5.43 -8.01 17.81
C TYR A 124 4.76 -7.75 19.15
N VAL A 125 5.48 -7.14 20.10
CA VAL A 125 4.99 -6.83 21.45
C VAL A 125 5.11 -5.32 21.69
N PRO A 126 4.34 -4.49 20.96
CA PRO A 126 4.48 -3.03 21.01
C PRO A 126 4.11 -2.41 22.36
N GLY A 127 3.44 -3.16 23.25
CA GLY A 127 3.16 -2.77 24.63
C GLY A 127 4.21 -3.20 25.65
N GLY A 128 5.31 -3.84 25.23
CA GLY A 128 6.38 -4.34 26.10
C GLY A 128 7.28 -3.24 26.67
N THR A 129 8.40 -3.65 27.28
CA THR A 129 9.49 -2.76 27.71
C THR A 129 10.77 -3.09 26.94
N LEU A 130 11.68 -2.11 26.83
CA LEU A 130 12.99 -2.30 26.20
C LEU A 130 13.76 -3.46 26.85
N GLY A 131 13.78 -3.52 28.18
CA GLY A 131 14.49 -4.57 28.92
C GLY A 131 13.99 -5.98 28.59
N ARG A 132 12.67 -6.17 28.47
CA ARG A 132 12.08 -7.46 28.07
C ARG A 132 12.41 -7.81 26.62
N ALA A 133 12.28 -6.84 25.70
CA ALA A 133 12.63 -7.06 24.30
C ALA A 133 14.11 -7.41 24.12
N ALA A 134 14.99 -6.76 24.89
CA ALA A 134 16.42 -7.07 24.91
C ALA A 134 16.70 -8.47 25.47
N ALA A 135 16.04 -8.86 26.57
CA ALA A 135 16.19 -10.20 27.16
C ALA A 135 15.77 -11.32 26.19
N MET A 136 14.63 -11.16 25.52
CA MET A 136 14.19 -12.10 24.48
C MET A 136 15.18 -12.15 23.29
N ALA A 137 15.70 -10.98 22.86
CA ALA A 137 16.70 -10.91 21.80
C ALA A 137 17.98 -11.66 22.17
N GLU A 138 18.46 -11.54 23.41
CA GLU A 138 19.60 -12.31 23.92
C GLU A 138 19.33 -13.81 23.92
N GLY A 139 18.14 -14.22 24.37
CA GLY A 139 17.72 -15.63 24.39
C GLY A 139 17.76 -16.28 23.01
N VAL A 140 17.16 -15.62 22.02
CA VAL A 140 17.16 -16.11 20.62
C VAL A 140 18.55 -16.04 20.00
N THR A 141 19.34 -15.01 20.31
CA THR A 141 20.74 -14.91 19.84
C THR A 141 21.60 -16.05 20.38
N ALA A 142 21.42 -16.43 21.64
CA ALA A 142 22.10 -17.58 22.24
C ALA A 142 21.70 -18.90 21.59
N LEU A 143 20.40 -19.09 21.28
CA LEU A 143 19.93 -20.25 20.50
C LEU A 143 20.58 -20.27 19.12
N ALA A 144 20.57 -19.14 18.41
CA ALA A 144 21.11 -19.01 17.07
C ALA A 144 22.61 -19.32 17.02
N ARG A 145 23.38 -18.83 18.01
CA ARG A 145 24.81 -19.15 18.17
C ARG A 145 25.05 -20.64 18.35
N ARG A 146 24.25 -21.33 19.18
CA ARG A 146 24.34 -22.79 19.37
C ARG A 146 24.03 -23.55 18.07
N CYS A 147 22.98 -23.16 17.37
CA CYS A 147 22.59 -23.77 16.09
C CYS A 147 23.60 -23.51 14.95
N ALA A 148 24.37 -22.42 15.02
CA ALA A 148 25.44 -22.12 14.07
C ALA A 148 26.72 -22.91 14.35
N ALA A 149 27.05 -23.11 15.64
CA ALA A 149 28.28 -23.79 16.07
C ALA A 149 28.24 -25.31 15.86
N ALA A 150 27.06 -25.92 15.89
CA ALA A 150 26.87 -27.31 15.54
C ALA A 150 25.64 -27.43 14.65
N ALA A 151 25.80 -27.97 13.44
CA ALA A 151 24.69 -28.42 12.59
C ALA A 151 24.02 -29.60 13.30
N THR A 152 23.27 -29.28 14.34
CA THR A 152 22.64 -30.22 15.23
C THR A 152 21.26 -30.51 14.67
N ASP A 153 20.90 -31.79 14.56
CA ASP A 153 19.52 -32.27 14.37
C ASP A 153 18.61 -31.93 15.58
N SER A 154 19.01 -30.94 16.39
CA SER A 154 18.22 -30.43 17.50
C SER A 154 16.88 -29.92 16.95
N PRO A 155 15.75 -30.41 17.48
CA PRO A 155 14.42 -29.99 17.02
C PRO A 155 14.25 -28.47 17.03
N ASP A 156 14.89 -27.75 17.95
CA ASP A 156 14.82 -26.29 18.05
C ASP A 156 15.57 -25.56 16.92
N CYS A 157 16.65 -26.12 16.39
CA CYS A 157 17.42 -25.53 15.29
C CYS A 157 16.73 -25.73 13.93
N LEU A 158 15.85 -26.72 13.84
CA LEU A 158 15.07 -27.05 12.64
C LEU A 158 13.71 -26.33 12.59
N LYS A 159 13.34 -25.60 13.65
CA LYS A 159 12.08 -24.84 13.66
C LYS A 159 12.11 -23.72 12.62
N PRO A 160 10.97 -23.46 11.94
CA PRO A 160 10.78 -22.24 11.17
C PRO A 160 11.07 -20.99 12.00
N LEU A 161 11.68 -19.97 11.37
CA LEU A 161 12.15 -18.77 12.06
C LEU A 161 11.02 -18.05 12.79
N ASP A 162 9.89 -17.83 12.11
CA ASP A 162 8.68 -17.22 12.67
C ASP A 162 8.23 -17.93 13.95
N ARG A 163 8.24 -19.26 13.97
CA ARG A 163 7.85 -20.05 15.14
C ARG A 163 8.81 -19.87 16.32
N ILE A 164 10.11 -19.75 16.07
CA ILE A 164 11.09 -19.52 17.15
C ILE A 164 10.76 -18.20 17.87
N PHE A 165 10.52 -17.12 17.12
CA PHE A 165 10.19 -15.82 17.71
C PHE A 165 8.84 -15.84 18.45
N LEU A 166 7.82 -16.47 17.88
CA LEU A 166 6.51 -16.59 18.53
C LEU A 166 6.56 -17.47 19.79
N ASP A 167 7.31 -18.57 19.76
CA ASP A 167 7.52 -19.43 20.92
C ASP A 167 8.22 -18.65 22.05
N THR A 168 9.25 -17.85 21.73
CA THR A 168 9.92 -16.98 22.71
C THR A 168 8.95 -15.97 23.33
N ILE A 169 8.11 -15.30 22.53
CA ILE A 169 7.10 -14.37 23.05
C ILE A 169 6.13 -15.10 23.99
N CYS A 170 5.73 -16.32 23.65
CA CYS A 170 4.78 -17.09 24.45
C CYS A 170 5.36 -17.73 25.72
N GLN A 171 6.69 -17.74 25.87
CA GLN A 171 7.36 -18.14 27.11
C GLN A 171 7.41 -17.00 28.14
N GLU A 172 7.22 -15.75 27.71
CA GLU A 172 7.19 -14.60 28.61
C GLU A 172 5.91 -14.55 29.43
N GLU A 173 6.06 -14.49 30.75
CA GLU A 173 4.94 -14.30 31.66
C GLU A 173 4.44 -12.85 31.63
N ASN A 174 3.14 -12.64 31.89
CA ASN A 174 2.55 -11.32 32.05
C ASN A 174 2.74 -10.38 30.82
N LEU A 175 2.40 -10.87 29.63
CA LEU A 175 2.21 -10.07 28.43
C LEU A 175 0.70 -9.98 28.07
N PRO A 176 -0.05 -9.02 28.66
CA PRO A 176 -1.47 -8.85 28.40
C PRO A 176 -1.75 -8.76 26.89
N ARG A 177 -2.83 -9.41 26.43
CA ARG A 177 -3.27 -9.52 25.01
C ARG A 177 -2.49 -10.49 24.12
N SER A 178 -1.26 -10.89 24.46
CA SER A 178 -0.54 -11.92 23.70
C SER A 178 -0.94 -13.35 24.10
N ALA A 179 -1.40 -13.54 25.35
CA ALA A 179 -1.83 -14.83 25.88
C ALA A 179 -2.91 -15.51 25.02
N ASP A 180 -3.90 -14.75 24.54
CA ASP A 180 -4.96 -15.25 23.66
C ASP A 180 -4.42 -15.75 22.31
N CYS A 181 -3.34 -15.14 21.82
CA CYS A 181 -2.65 -15.60 20.62
C CYS A 181 -1.80 -16.84 20.91
N CYS A 182 -1.11 -16.87 22.05
CA CYS A 182 -0.28 -18.01 22.48
C CYS A 182 -1.08 -19.29 22.74
N ALA A 183 -2.36 -19.18 23.07
CA ALA A 183 -3.27 -20.32 23.19
C ALA A 183 -3.68 -20.94 21.83
N LYS A 184 -3.39 -20.27 20.71
CA LYS A 184 -3.70 -20.76 19.35
C LYS A 184 -2.54 -21.57 18.79
N LYS A 185 -2.84 -22.38 17.76
CA LYS A 185 -1.84 -23.11 16.98
C LYS A 185 -1.50 -22.35 15.70
N ASP A 186 -0.33 -22.63 15.11
CA ASP A 186 0.00 -22.09 13.80
C ASP A 186 -0.88 -22.73 12.71
N PRO A 187 -1.34 -21.98 11.69
CA PRO A 187 -0.98 -20.59 11.35
C PRO A 187 -1.81 -19.50 12.07
N GLU A 188 -2.89 -19.87 12.76
CA GLU A 188 -3.85 -18.94 13.39
C GLU A 188 -3.21 -18.09 14.50
N ARG A 189 -2.21 -18.65 15.19
CA ARG A 189 -1.37 -17.94 16.16
C ARG A 189 -0.65 -16.76 15.51
N ASN A 190 -0.01 -16.96 14.36
CA ASN A 190 0.67 -15.87 13.63
C ASN A 190 -0.33 -14.79 13.18
N ASP A 191 -1.48 -15.19 12.61
CA ASP A 191 -2.53 -14.24 12.18
C ASP A 191 -3.07 -13.41 13.36
N CYS A 192 -3.15 -14.00 14.55
CA CYS A 192 -3.51 -13.30 15.78
C CYS A 192 -2.47 -12.24 16.14
N PHE A 193 -1.18 -12.59 16.14
CA PHE A 193 -0.09 -11.63 16.40
C PHE A 193 -0.02 -10.51 15.35
N LEU A 194 -0.24 -10.82 14.07
CA LEU A 194 -0.32 -9.80 13.02
C LEU A 194 -1.49 -8.84 13.23
N SER A 195 -2.61 -9.33 13.77
CA SER A 195 -3.76 -8.49 14.11
C SER A 195 -3.45 -7.55 15.29
N LEU A 196 -2.69 -8.03 16.29
CA LEU A 196 -2.19 -7.19 17.39
C LEU A 196 -1.23 -6.11 16.88
N LYS A 197 -0.31 -6.45 15.97
CA LYS A 197 0.58 -5.48 15.29
C LYS A 197 -0.21 -4.38 14.59
N ASN A 198 -1.25 -4.73 13.84
CA ASN A 198 -2.07 -3.75 13.10
C ASN A 198 -2.86 -2.82 14.02
N SER A 199 -3.22 -3.28 15.22
CA SER A 199 -4.00 -2.51 16.20
C SER A 199 -3.11 -1.60 17.07
N SER A 200 -1.81 -1.52 16.78
CA SER A 200 -0.83 -1.03 17.75
C SER A 200 -0.71 0.48 17.91
N ARG A 201 -1.37 1.25 17.03
CA ARG A 201 -1.38 2.72 17.09
C ARG A 201 -1.93 3.26 18.41
N GLY A 202 -2.71 2.47 19.16
CA GLY A 202 -3.20 2.82 20.50
C GLY A 202 -2.29 2.43 21.68
N PHE A 203 -1.15 1.74 21.47
CA PHE A 203 -0.25 1.30 22.56
C PHE A 203 0.84 2.30 22.92
N SER A 204 1.10 3.29 22.07
CA SER A 204 2.20 4.23 22.28
C SER A 204 1.65 5.60 22.65
N SER A 205 2.04 6.12 23.82
CA SER A 205 1.93 7.55 24.10
C SER A 205 2.69 8.34 23.04
N PRO A 206 2.33 9.62 22.80
CA PRO A 206 3.16 10.51 22.01
C PRO A 206 4.60 10.40 22.49
N LEU A 207 5.54 10.19 21.56
CA LEU A 207 6.95 10.16 21.93
C LEU A 207 7.30 11.54 22.48
N GLU A 208 7.53 11.61 23.78
CA GLU A 208 8.02 12.81 24.43
C GLU A 208 9.43 13.04 23.90
N ARG A 209 9.59 14.06 23.06
CA ARG A 209 10.90 14.41 22.53
C ARG A 209 11.59 15.24 23.60
N PRO A 210 12.70 14.78 24.17
CA PRO A 210 13.50 15.63 25.03
C PRO A 210 13.90 16.89 24.25
N ASP A 211 14.01 18.02 24.96
CA ASP A 211 14.62 19.21 24.37
C ASP A 211 16.07 18.92 23.94
N ALA A 212 16.62 19.76 23.05
CA ALA A 212 17.93 19.53 22.45
C ALA A 212 19.03 19.36 23.52
N GLU A 213 18.96 20.09 24.63
CA GLU A 213 19.94 19.97 25.71
C GLU A 213 19.83 18.64 26.45
N ALA A 214 18.62 18.20 26.80
CA ALA A 214 18.36 16.92 27.45
C ALA A 214 18.76 15.76 26.54
N ALA A 215 18.51 15.87 25.23
CA ALA A 215 18.96 14.91 24.24
C ALA A 215 20.50 14.80 24.22
N CYS A 216 21.22 15.93 24.18
CA CYS A 216 22.67 15.95 24.18
C CYS A 216 23.30 15.52 25.52
N ARG A 217 22.69 15.87 26.66
CA ARG A 217 23.13 15.38 27.99
C ARG A 217 23.02 13.86 28.09
N ASN A 218 21.92 13.30 27.62
CA ASN A 218 21.76 11.84 27.58
C ASN A 218 22.82 11.21 26.65
N HIS A 219 23.14 11.84 25.52
CA HIS A 219 24.16 11.39 24.58
C HIS A 219 25.56 11.33 25.18
N SER A 220 25.98 12.40 25.87
CA SER A 220 27.31 12.45 26.49
C SER A 220 27.47 11.47 27.66
N GLN A 221 26.40 11.14 28.38
CA GLN A 221 26.43 10.25 29.54
C GLN A 221 26.27 8.76 29.18
N HIS A 222 25.63 8.45 28.04
CA HIS A 222 25.17 7.09 27.71
C HIS A 222 25.32 6.75 26.21
N GLY A 223 26.54 6.86 25.67
CA GLY A 223 26.81 6.69 24.23
C GLY A 223 26.30 5.40 23.56
N GLN A 224 26.17 4.27 24.27
CA GLN A 224 25.63 3.00 23.72
C GLN A 224 24.13 2.73 24.05
N PRO A 225 23.58 3.13 25.22
CA PRO A 225 22.14 2.97 25.53
C PRO A 225 21.16 3.67 24.57
N LEU A 226 21.56 4.75 23.88
CA LEU A 226 20.64 5.56 23.07
C LEU A 226 20.21 4.92 21.76
N THR A 227 21.10 4.26 21.04
CA THR A 227 20.79 3.61 19.76
C THR A 227 19.83 2.44 19.98
N GLY A 228 20.02 1.67 21.07
CA GLY A 228 19.09 0.60 21.45
C GLY A 228 17.69 1.09 21.82
N TYR A 229 17.61 2.18 22.59
CA TYR A 229 16.33 2.82 22.93
C TYR A 229 15.63 3.39 21.69
N PHE A 230 16.37 4.08 20.81
CA PHE A 230 15.83 4.61 19.56
C PHE A 230 15.29 3.49 18.66
N ILE A 231 16.07 2.42 18.45
CA ILE A 231 15.66 1.24 17.68
C ILE A 231 14.36 0.67 18.25
N TYR A 232 14.27 0.50 19.57
CA TYR A 232 13.09 -0.02 20.24
C TYR A 232 11.85 0.87 20.06
N GLU A 233 11.98 2.18 20.31
CA GLU A 233 10.86 3.12 20.24
C GLU A 233 10.35 3.32 18.80
N VAL A 234 11.23 3.29 17.81
CA VAL A 234 10.84 3.29 16.38
C VAL A 234 10.16 1.99 16.02
N SER A 235 10.73 0.85 16.41
CA SER A 235 10.20 -0.47 16.07
C SER A 235 8.77 -0.70 16.58
N ARG A 236 8.50 -0.38 17.85
CA ARG A 236 7.16 -0.58 18.43
C ARG A 236 6.08 0.33 17.82
N ARG A 237 6.47 1.51 17.33
CA ARG A 237 5.56 2.47 16.66
C ARG A 237 5.35 2.14 15.18
N HIS A 238 6.29 1.43 14.58
CA HIS A 238 6.27 1.05 13.18
C HIS A 238 6.39 -0.48 13.03
N PRO A 239 5.33 -1.24 13.39
CA PRO A 239 5.36 -2.71 13.56
C PRO A 239 5.60 -3.51 12.28
N PHE A 240 5.54 -2.84 11.11
CA PHE A 240 5.80 -3.41 9.79
C PHE A 240 6.99 -2.77 9.08
N LEU A 241 7.64 -1.76 9.66
CA LEU A 241 8.79 -1.11 9.03
C LEU A 241 9.93 -2.12 8.88
N TYR A 242 10.57 -2.10 7.71
CA TYR A 242 11.64 -3.02 7.39
C TYR A 242 12.83 -2.84 8.35
N ALA A 243 13.28 -3.93 8.97
CA ALA A 243 14.30 -3.87 10.03
C ALA A 243 15.61 -3.18 9.58
N PRO A 244 16.16 -3.47 8.39
CA PRO A 244 17.30 -2.72 7.86
C PRO A 244 17.08 -1.21 7.69
N THR A 245 15.84 -0.76 7.39
CA THR A 245 15.52 0.67 7.35
C THR A 245 15.63 1.27 8.76
N ILE A 246 15.14 0.57 9.81
CA ILE A 246 15.28 1.01 11.21
C ILE A 246 16.76 1.12 11.59
N LEU A 247 17.58 0.13 11.23
CA LEU A 247 19.03 0.16 11.49
C LEU A 247 19.71 1.31 10.74
N SER A 248 19.37 1.53 9.46
CA SER A 248 19.93 2.64 8.69
C SER A 248 19.55 4.00 9.26
N VAL A 249 18.31 4.16 9.75
CA VAL A 249 17.86 5.39 10.40
C VAL A 249 18.54 5.57 11.75
N ALA A 250 18.78 4.50 12.50
CA ALA A 250 19.50 4.57 13.77
C ALA A 250 20.92 5.11 13.59
N LEU A 251 21.62 4.72 12.51
CA LEU A 251 22.93 5.29 12.15
C LEU A 251 22.84 6.79 11.81
N GLN A 252 21.82 7.22 11.07
CA GLN A 252 21.61 8.64 10.76
C GLN A 252 21.23 9.45 12.00
N TYR A 253 20.52 8.83 12.94
CA TYR A 253 20.21 9.44 14.22
C TYR A 253 21.48 9.64 15.05
N GLU A 254 22.35 8.62 15.14
CA GLU A 254 23.65 8.71 15.81
C GLU A 254 24.52 9.81 15.18
N GLU A 255 24.66 9.84 13.86
CA GLU A 255 25.37 10.90 13.14
C GLU A 255 24.78 12.30 13.41
N MET A 256 23.45 12.42 13.49
CA MET A 256 22.80 13.67 13.87
C MET A 256 23.16 14.08 15.30
N MET A 257 23.15 13.14 16.25
CA MET A 257 23.51 13.41 17.63
C MET A 257 24.97 13.83 17.76
N GLU A 258 25.89 13.15 17.07
CA GLU A 258 27.31 13.55 17.02
C GLU A 258 27.48 14.96 16.44
N ASN A 259 26.82 15.26 15.33
CA ASN A 259 26.92 16.57 14.68
C ASN A 259 26.31 17.71 15.49
N CYS A 260 25.16 17.49 16.13
CA CYS A 260 24.46 18.55 16.87
C CYS A 260 24.97 18.70 18.32
N CYS A 261 25.53 17.64 18.91
CA CYS A 261 26.01 17.66 20.30
C CYS A 261 27.55 17.72 20.43
N GLY A 262 28.29 17.57 19.33
CA GLY A 262 29.75 17.37 19.32
C GLY A 262 30.64 18.60 19.55
N SER A 263 30.10 19.80 19.74
CA SER A 263 30.91 20.99 20.08
C SER A 263 31.06 21.13 21.60
N ALA A 264 32.27 20.90 22.10
CA ALA A 264 32.65 20.90 23.53
C ALA A 264 32.70 22.29 24.22
N GLU A 265 32.17 23.34 23.61
CA GLU A 265 32.16 24.71 24.17
C GLU A 265 30.71 25.19 24.44
N GLY A 266 30.11 24.63 25.49
CA GLY A 266 28.83 25.10 26.08
C GLY A 266 27.56 24.83 25.23
N PRO A 267 26.37 25.06 25.79
CA PRO A 267 25.12 25.03 25.04
C PRO A 267 25.14 26.22 24.07
N SER A 268 25.58 25.98 22.84
CA SER A 268 25.49 26.98 21.80
C SER A 268 24.01 27.18 21.48
N HIS A 269 23.62 28.43 21.23
CA HIS A 269 22.30 28.83 20.74
C HIS A 269 21.90 28.14 19.41
N HIS A 270 22.80 27.32 18.84
CA HIS A 270 22.70 26.57 17.59
C HIS A 270 22.27 25.10 17.77
N MET A 271 22.19 24.55 18.99
CA MET A 271 21.75 23.15 19.19
C MET A 271 20.31 22.95 18.70
N GLU A 272 19.39 23.78 19.18
CA GLU A 272 17.98 23.72 18.79
C GLU A 272 17.81 23.92 17.28
N GLU A 273 18.53 24.88 16.69
CA GLU A 273 18.56 25.11 15.24
C GLU A 273 19.09 23.89 14.46
N CYS A 274 20.14 23.23 14.96
CA CYS A 274 20.70 22.01 14.38
C CYS A 274 19.67 20.87 14.37
N PHE A 275 19.01 20.61 15.51
CA PHE A 275 17.97 19.59 15.61
C PHE A 275 16.78 19.91 14.72
N GLN A 276 16.31 21.16 14.68
CA GLN A 276 15.23 21.59 13.80
C GLN A 276 15.56 21.34 12.31
N ARG A 277 16.83 21.48 11.92
CA ARG A 277 17.30 21.23 10.55
C ARG A 277 17.52 19.75 10.23
N GLN A 278 18.06 18.97 11.16
CA GLN A 278 18.50 17.58 10.91
C GLN A 278 17.43 16.54 11.25
N ALA A 279 16.67 16.70 12.33
CA ALA A 279 15.68 15.72 12.77
C ALA A 279 14.60 15.41 11.72
N PRO A 280 14.08 16.39 10.94
CA PRO A 280 13.15 16.10 9.86
C PRO A 280 13.71 15.14 8.80
N LYS A 281 15.03 15.14 8.54
CA LYS A 281 15.66 14.23 7.58
C LYS A 281 15.62 12.78 8.06
N VAL A 282 15.92 12.56 9.33
CA VAL A 282 15.88 11.24 9.98
C VAL A 282 14.44 10.70 10.04
N VAL A 283 13.50 11.54 10.48
CA VAL A 283 12.08 11.15 10.65
C VAL A 283 11.38 10.93 9.31
N LYS A 284 11.77 11.66 8.26
CA LYS A 284 11.15 11.53 6.93
C LYS A 284 11.25 10.10 6.39
N LEU A 285 12.42 9.47 6.49
CA LEU A 285 12.63 8.10 5.99
C LEU A 285 11.71 7.09 6.70
N ILE A 286 11.62 7.18 8.03
CA ILE A 286 10.71 6.34 8.83
C ILE A 286 9.26 6.49 8.35
N LYS A 287 8.80 7.72 8.18
CA LYS A 287 7.41 8.01 7.78
C LYS A 287 7.12 7.49 6.37
N GLU A 288 7.97 7.83 5.40
CA GLU A 288 7.75 7.47 3.99
C GLU A 288 7.77 5.93 3.81
N ASP A 289 8.75 5.23 4.37
CA ASP A 289 8.86 3.79 4.18
C ASP A 289 7.84 3.00 5.00
N SER A 290 7.50 3.47 6.21
CA SER A 290 6.42 2.86 7.00
C SER A 290 5.09 2.94 6.23
N LEU A 291 4.78 4.11 5.66
CA LEU A 291 3.55 4.30 4.88
C LEU A 291 3.54 3.45 3.60
N ARG A 292 4.66 3.39 2.86
CA ARG A 292 4.79 2.55 1.66
C ARG A 292 4.59 1.07 1.97
N GLN A 293 5.15 0.60 3.08
CA GLN A 293 5.05 -0.79 3.51
C GLN A 293 3.63 -1.14 3.95
N GLU A 294 3.03 -0.32 4.82
CA GLU A 294 1.63 -0.49 5.22
C GLU A 294 0.68 -0.45 4.02
N HIS A 295 0.94 0.44 3.07
CA HIS A 295 0.16 0.57 1.85
C HIS A 295 0.29 -0.67 0.96
N THR A 296 1.51 -1.17 0.76
CA THR A 296 1.76 -2.38 -0.01
C THR A 296 1.08 -3.60 0.63
N CYS A 297 1.17 -3.75 1.95
CA CYS A 297 0.47 -4.82 2.67
C CYS A 297 -1.06 -4.64 2.62
N GLY A 298 -1.55 -3.40 2.66
CA GLY A 298 -2.96 -3.08 2.46
C GLY A 298 -3.46 -3.51 1.08
N ILE A 299 -2.67 -3.27 0.02
CA ILE A 299 -2.99 -3.71 -1.34
C ILE A 299 -3.02 -5.23 -1.41
N LEU A 300 -1.98 -5.91 -0.91
CA LEU A 300 -1.88 -7.36 -0.94
C LEU A 300 -3.06 -8.01 -0.19
N LYS A 301 -3.37 -7.51 1.01
CA LYS A 301 -4.47 -8.01 1.85
C LYS A 301 -5.84 -7.79 1.20
N LYS A 302 -6.06 -6.63 0.58
CA LYS A 302 -7.40 -6.24 0.09
C LYS A 302 -7.67 -6.67 -1.35
N PHE A 303 -6.67 -6.60 -2.23
CA PHE A 303 -6.81 -6.79 -3.67
C PHE A 303 -5.98 -7.96 -4.22
N GLY A 304 -5.19 -8.63 -3.36
CA GLY A 304 -4.47 -9.84 -3.70
C GLY A 304 -3.17 -9.63 -4.50
N GLU A 305 -2.46 -10.73 -4.68
CA GLU A 305 -1.12 -10.77 -5.29
C GLU A 305 -1.12 -10.30 -6.75
N ARG A 306 -2.15 -10.62 -7.53
CA ARG A 306 -2.28 -10.18 -8.93
C ARG A 306 -2.22 -8.65 -9.05
N THR A 307 -2.91 -7.95 -8.17
CA THR A 307 -2.94 -6.48 -8.15
C THR A 307 -1.58 -5.91 -7.75
N LEU A 308 -0.92 -6.51 -6.75
CA LEU A 308 0.42 -6.12 -6.35
C LEU A 308 1.43 -6.33 -7.49
N LYS A 309 1.39 -7.48 -8.16
CA LYS A 309 2.24 -7.78 -9.32
C LYS A 309 2.03 -6.77 -10.45
N ALA A 310 0.79 -6.41 -10.77
CA ALA A 310 0.51 -5.39 -11.77
C ALA A 310 1.10 -4.02 -11.39
N LEU A 311 0.95 -3.60 -10.12
CA LEU A 311 1.55 -2.35 -9.64
C LEU A 311 3.08 -2.37 -9.76
N LYS A 312 3.71 -3.44 -9.28
CA LYS A 312 5.17 -3.61 -9.36
C LYS A 312 5.64 -3.71 -10.80
N LEU A 313 4.86 -4.32 -11.70
CA LEU A 313 5.16 -4.36 -13.12
C LEU A 313 5.19 -2.97 -13.73
N ALA A 314 4.19 -2.13 -13.46
CA ALA A 314 4.20 -0.74 -13.93
C ALA A 314 5.43 0.03 -13.42
N GLN A 315 5.69 -0.03 -12.11
CA GLN A 315 6.81 0.67 -11.47
C GLN A 315 8.18 0.19 -12.00
N ILE A 316 8.40 -1.12 -12.08
CA ILE A 316 9.68 -1.70 -12.53
C ILE A 316 9.89 -1.49 -14.04
N SER A 317 8.82 -1.53 -14.84
CA SER A 317 8.91 -1.26 -16.28
C SER A 317 9.26 0.20 -16.58
N GLN A 318 8.78 1.15 -15.77
CA GLN A 318 9.18 2.56 -15.87
C GLN A 318 10.59 2.79 -15.33
N ARG A 319 11.00 2.03 -14.31
CA ARG A 319 12.35 2.12 -13.74
C ARG A 319 13.42 1.62 -14.69
N PHE A 320 13.20 0.43 -15.26
CA PHE A 320 14.13 -0.28 -16.14
C PHE A 320 13.52 -0.44 -17.53
N PRO A 321 13.19 0.67 -18.23
CA PRO A 321 12.44 0.62 -19.47
C PRO A 321 13.24 0.02 -20.61
N LYS A 322 14.56 -0.18 -20.49
CA LYS A 322 15.41 -0.86 -21.49
C LYS A 322 15.43 -2.39 -21.33
N ALA A 323 15.17 -2.89 -20.12
CA ALA A 323 15.17 -4.33 -19.83
C ALA A 323 14.01 -5.04 -20.52
N ASP A 324 14.22 -6.28 -20.95
CA ASP A 324 13.19 -7.10 -21.59
C ASP A 324 12.08 -7.55 -20.62
N PHE A 325 10.95 -8.00 -21.18
CA PHE A 325 9.78 -8.42 -20.40
C PHE A 325 10.10 -9.58 -19.45
N VAL A 326 10.94 -10.54 -19.85
CA VAL A 326 11.26 -11.73 -19.04
C VAL A 326 12.02 -11.32 -17.78
N THR A 327 13.01 -10.45 -17.95
CA THR A 327 13.84 -9.89 -16.89
C THR A 327 12.99 -9.07 -15.91
N VAL A 328 12.14 -8.18 -16.43
CA VAL A 328 11.23 -7.38 -15.60
C VAL A 328 10.21 -8.26 -14.88
N HIS A 329 9.59 -9.22 -15.56
CA HIS A 329 8.61 -10.11 -14.96
C HIS A 329 9.23 -10.97 -13.85
N LYS A 330 10.46 -11.46 -14.03
CA LYS A 330 11.21 -12.18 -12.97
C LYS A 330 11.37 -11.31 -11.71
N LEU A 331 11.77 -10.04 -11.88
CA LEU A 331 11.88 -9.09 -10.77
C LEU A 331 10.53 -8.85 -10.09
N VAL A 332 9.45 -8.69 -10.87
CA VAL A 332 8.09 -8.47 -10.35
C VAL A 332 7.64 -9.64 -9.47
N VAL A 333 7.88 -10.88 -9.90
CA VAL A 333 7.55 -12.07 -9.12
C VAL A 333 8.34 -12.09 -7.82
N ALA A 334 9.67 -11.96 -7.88
CA ALA A 334 10.52 -11.95 -6.69
C ALA A 334 10.13 -10.84 -5.70
N VAL A 335 9.87 -9.63 -6.20
CA VAL A 335 9.43 -8.50 -5.35
C VAL A 335 8.06 -8.76 -4.75
N ALA A 336 7.11 -9.35 -5.48
CA ALA A 336 5.79 -9.67 -4.94
C ALA A 336 5.85 -10.75 -3.85
N ASP A 337 6.69 -11.78 -4.04
CA ASP A 337 6.90 -12.83 -3.05
C ASP A 337 7.62 -12.30 -1.80
N MET A 338 8.65 -11.47 -1.97
CA MET A 338 9.29 -10.75 -0.85
C MET A 338 8.25 -9.97 -0.03
N HIS A 339 7.37 -9.19 -0.67
CA HIS A 339 6.34 -8.44 0.06
C HIS A 339 5.31 -9.36 0.73
N LYS A 340 5.03 -10.55 0.20
CA LYS A 340 4.16 -11.52 0.88
C LYS A 340 4.76 -11.96 2.21
N ASP A 341 6.05 -12.25 2.23
CA ASP A 341 6.76 -12.64 3.45
C ASP A 341 6.83 -11.48 4.44
N CYS A 342 7.19 -10.28 3.97
CA CYS A 342 7.23 -9.08 4.82
C CYS A 342 5.85 -8.79 5.45
N CYS A 343 4.76 -8.90 4.68
CA CYS A 343 3.41 -8.59 5.16
C CYS A 343 2.82 -9.69 6.06
N ARG A 344 3.38 -10.90 6.03
CA ARG A 344 3.05 -12.01 6.96
C ARG A 344 3.88 -11.97 8.24
N GLY A 345 4.76 -10.97 8.38
CA GLY A 345 5.62 -10.80 9.54
C GLY A 345 6.86 -11.68 9.55
N ASP A 346 7.15 -12.41 8.46
CA ASP A 346 8.42 -13.13 8.31
C ASP A 346 9.53 -12.14 7.94
N THR A 347 9.99 -11.38 8.94
CA THR A 347 11.00 -10.34 8.74
C THR A 347 12.32 -10.91 8.22
N LEU A 348 12.73 -12.11 8.68
CA LEU A 348 13.99 -12.72 8.25
C LEU A 348 13.91 -13.30 6.83
N GLY A 349 12.79 -13.92 6.46
CA GLY A 349 12.50 -14.32 5.07
C GLY A 349 12.46 -13.10 4.13
N CYS A 350 11.67 -12.09 4.49
CA CYS A 350 11.60 -10.79 3.81
C CYS A 350 12.99 -10.17 3.57
N MET A 351 13.86 -10.19 4.58
CA MET A 351 15.21 -9.64 4.47
C MET A 351 16.06 -10.39 3.45
N ARG A 352 16.03 -11.73 3.47
CA ARG A 352 16.74 -12.57 2.50
C ARG A 352 16.31 -12.29 1.08
N ASP A 353 15.00 -12.28 0.85
CA ASP A 353 14.46 -12.14 -0.48
C ASP A 353 14.85 -10.77 -1.04
N ARG A 354 14.83 -9.73 -0.20
CA ARG A 354 15.35 -8.41 -0.56
C ARG A 354 16.84 -8.43 -0.87
N GLU A 355 17.67 -9.12 -0.08
CA GLU A 355 19.11 -9.28 -0.36
C GLU A 355 19.37 -10.00 -1.70
N GLU A 356 18.60 -11.04 -2.00
CA GLU A 356 18.70 -11.77 -3.26
C GLU A 356 18.28 -10.91 -4.46
N ILE A 357 17.18 -10.17 -4.32
CA ILE A 357 16.73 -9.21 -5.34
C ILE A 357 17.81 -8.15 -5.57
N LEU A 358 18.38 -7.56 -4.51
CA LEU A 358 19.44 -6.55 -4.62
C LEU A 358 20.69 -7.13 -5.28
N ARG A 359 21.07 -8.36 -4.95
CA ARG A 359 22.20 -9.05 -5.59
C ARG A 359 21.95 -9.23 -7.08
N TYR A 360 20.76 -9.70 -7.47
CA TYR A 360 20.39 -9.88 -8.87
C TYR A 360 20.33 -8.55 -9.64
N VAL A 361 19.75 -7.51 -9.03
CA VAL A 361 19.69 -6.17 -9.63
C VAL A 361 21.09 -5.62 -9.91
N CYS A 362 22.01 -5.76 -8.96
CA CYS A 362 23.37 -5.28 -9.13
C CYS A 362 24.22 -6.13 -10.07
N SER A 363 24.08 -7.46 -10.06
CA SER A 363 24.77 -8.31 -11.03
C SER A 363 24.26 -8.12 -12.47
N SER A 364 23.00 -7.70 -12.62
CA SER A 364 22.34 -7.47 -13.91
C SER A 364 22.26 -5.99 -14.29
N GLN A 365 23.03 -5.11 -13.63
CA GLN A 365 22.91 -3.65 -13.81
C GLN A 365 23.04 -3.19 -15.26
N HIS A 366 23.89 -3.84 -16.06
CA HIS A 366 24.13 -3.50 -17.47
C HIS A 366 22.90 -3.74 -18.36
N VAL A 367 22.00 -4.65 -17.97
CA VAL A 367 20.72 -4.90 -18.66
C VAL A 367 19.62 -4.00 -18.10
N LEU A 368 19.66 -3.72 -16.80
CA LEU A 368 18.59 -3.02 -16.09
C LEU A 368 18.69 -1.51 -16.25
N SER A 369 19.80 -0.91 -15.78
CA SER A 369 20.05 0.52 -15.88
C SER A 369 21.47 0.88 -15.48
N SER A 370 22.09 1.79 -16.22
CA SER A 370 23.37 2.40 -15.80
C SER A 370 23.22 3.32 -14.59
N ARG A 371 22.00 3.83 -14.31
CA ARG A 371 21.75 4.78 -13.21
C ARG A 371 21.91 4.17 -11.82
N ILE A 372 21.90 2.84 -11.69
CA ILE A 372 22.03 2.15 -10.39
C ILE A 372 23.47 1.79 -10.01
N GLN A 373 24.46 2.08 -10.85
CA GLN A 373 25.85 1.69 -10.62
C GLN A 373 26.38 2.18 -9.26
N GLN A 374 26.23 3.48 -8.98
CA GLN A 374 26.66 4.09 -7.71
C GLN A 374 25.91 3.51 -6.50
N CYS A 375 24.66 3.05 -6.69
CA CYS A 375 23.91 2.41 -5.61
C CYS A 375 24.46 1.01 -5.30
N CYS A 376 24.87 0.26 -6.32
CA CYS A 376 25.39 -1.09 -6.17
C CYS A 376 26.74 -1.16 -5.45
N GLU A 377 27.50 -0.06 -5.46
CA GLU A 377 28.75 0.10 -4.70
C GLU A 377 28.49 0.38 -3.21
N LYS A 378 27.28 0.77 -2.81
CA LYS A 378 26.96 1.07 -1.41
C LYS A 378 26.87 -0.19 -0.53
N PRO A 379 27.08 -0.05 0.79
CA PRO A 379 26.81 -1.11 1.77
C PRO A 379 25.34 -1.57 1.71
N LEU A 380 25.06 -2.80 2.13
CA LEU A 380 23.75 -3.44 1.98
C LEU A 380 22.58 -2.59 2.51
N LEU A 381 22.72 -2.02 3.71
CA LEU A 381 21.67 -1.20 4.35
C LEU A 381 21.33 0.06 3.51
N GLN A 382 22.33 0.70 2.92
CA GLN A 382 22.16 1.93 2.13
C GLN A 382 21.84 1.65 0.65
N ARG A 383 22.32 0.53 0.12
CA ARG A 383 22.11 0.08 -1.27
C ARG A 383 20.64 -0.03 -1.60
N SER A 384 19.88 -0.63 -0.70
CA SER A 384 18.45 -0.85 -0.85
C SER A 384 17.69 0.47 -1.00
N GLU A 385 17.95 1.42 -0.10
CA GLU A 385 17.33 2.74 -0.15
C GLU A 385 17.76 3.55 -1.38
N CYS A 386 19.04 3.45 -1.78
CA CYS A 386 19.53 4.12 -2.98
C CYS A 386 18.81 3.62 -4.25
N ILE A 387 18.66 2.30 -4.42
CA ILE A 387 18.00 1.72 -5.60
C ILE A 387 16.50 2.09 -5.65
N LEU A 388 15.83 2.18 -4.50
CA LEU A 388 14.43 2.60 -4.45
C LEU A 388 14.24 4.08 -4.84
N HIS A 389 15.22 4.95 -4.53
CA HIS A 389 15.12 6.40 -4.70
C HIS A 389 15.84 6.95 -5.94
N VAL A 390 16.49 6.11 -6.75
CA VAL A 390 17.10 6.53 -8.03
C VAL A 390 16.05 7.15 -8.98
N GLU A 391 16.43 7.83 -10.04
CA GLU A 391 15.47 8.25 -11.08
C GLU A 391 15.25 7.15 -12.13
N ASN A 392 14.17 7.26 -12.92
CA ASN A 392 13.86 6.29 -13.97
C ASN A 392 14.97 6.37 -15.03
N ASP A 393 15.32 5.24 -15.66
CA ASP A 393 16.17 5.28 -16.83
C ASP A 393 15.46 5.96 -18.00
N ASP A 394 16.23 6.37 -19.00
CA ASP A 394 15.71 7.00 -20.19
C ASP A 394 14.84 6.03 -20.98
N LYS A 395 13.71 6.56 -21.47
CA LYS A 395 12.84 5.84 -22.40
C LYS A 395 13.66 5.31 -23.59
N PRO A 396 13.47 4.03 -24.00
CA PRO A 396 14.17 3.49 -25.14
C PRO A 396 13.87 4.27 -26.42
N ALA A 397 14.91 4.56 -27.21
CA ALA A 397 14.78 5.21 -28.50
C ALA A 397 14.01 4.32 -29.50
N GLY A 398 13.25 4.94 -30.40
CA GLY A 398 12.54 4.24 -31.48
C GLY A 398 11.25 3.52 -31.07
N LEU A 399 10.84 3.55 -29.79
CA LEU A 399 9.55 3.01 -29.38
C LEU A 399 8.41 4.00 -29.67
N SER A 400 7.45 3.56 -30.48
CA SER A 400 6.18 4.25 -30.68
C SER A 400 5.47 4.47 -29.33
N PRO A 401 4.92 5.66 -29.05
CA PRO A 401 4.03 5.87 -27.90
C PRO A 401 2.77 5.00 -27.97
N HIS A 402 2.32 4.65 -29.17
CA HIS A 402 1.15 3.81 -29.39
C HIS A 402 1.51 2.33 -29.35
N VAL A 403 0.60 1.53 -28.78
CA VAL A 403 0.70 0.06 -28.66
C VAL A 403 -0.27 -0.62 -29.65
N ARG A 404 -0.14 -0.30 -30.94
CA ARG A 404 -1.04 -0.79 -32.00
C ARG A 404 -1.07 -2.31 -32.10
N GLU A 405 0.03 -2.96 -31.75
CA GLU A 405 0.16 -4.41 -31.68
C GLU A 405 -0.81 -5.06 -30.67
N PHE A 406 -1.31 -4.29 -29.69
CA PHE A 406 -2.32 -4.73 -28.72
C PHE A 406 -3.75 -4.33 -29.11
N ILE A 407 -3.97 -3.76 -30.30
CA ILE A 407 -5.29 -3.35 -30.80
C ILE A 407 -5.60 -3.99 -32.15
N GLU A 408 -4.65 -3.90 -33.08
CA GLU A 408 -4.82 -4.23 -34.49
C GLU A 408 -4.54 -5.71 -34.80
N ASP A 409 -3.71 -6.40 -34.00
CA ASP A 409 -3.36 -7.80 -34.24
C ASP A 409 -4.59 -8.73 -34.15
N LYS A 410 -4.78 -9.56 -35.17
CA LYS A 410 -5.88 -10.52 -35.24
C LYS A 410 -5.83 -11.54 -34.11
N GLY A 411 -4.64 -11.94 -33.65
CA GLY A 411 -4.44 -12.97 -32.62
C GLY A 411 -4.71 -12.54 -31.17
N ILE A 412 -5.13 -11.29 -30.92
CA ILE A 412 -5.31 -10.75 -29.55
C ILE A 412 -6.34 -11.55 -28.74
N CYS A 413 -7.52 -11.84 -29.32
CA CYS A 413 -8.58 -12.54 -28.58
C CYS A 413 -8.20 -13.99 -28.25
N GLU A 414 -7.46 -14.65 -29.15
CA GLU A 414 -6.94 -16.00 -28.91
C GLU A 414 -5.94 -16.00 -27.76
N ARG A 415 -4.93 -15.10 -27.80
CA ARG A 415 -3.95 -14.97 -26.71
C ARG A 415 -4.59 -14.54 -25.40
N PHE A 416 -5.59 -13.68 -25.43
CA PHE A 416 -6.35 -13.28 -24.24
C PHE A 416 -7.15 -14.44 -23.64
N ALA A 417 -7.70 -15.32 -24.47
CA ALA A 417 -8.42 -16.50 -24.01
C ALA A 417 -7.47 -17.57 -23.43
N GLN A 418 -6.31 -17.80 -24.07
CA GLN A 418 -5.35 -18.83 -23.68
C GLN A 418 -4.44 -18.40 -22.51
N GLU A 419 -3.94 -17.16 -22.54
CA GLU A 419 -2.91 -16.65 -21.63
C GLU A 419 -3.29 -15.29 -21.02
N LYS A 420 -4.54 -15.16 -20.55
CA LYS A 420 -5.13 -13.89 -20.08
C LYS A 420 -4.18 -12.99 -19.28
N ASP A 421 -3.64 -13.49 -18.17
CA ASP A 421 -2.82 -12.68 -17.26
C ASP A 421 -1.46 -12.32 -17.87
N MET A 422 -0.86 -13.22 -18.65
CA MET A 422 0.41 -12.95 -19.33
C MET A 422 0.24 -11.93 -20.45
N HIS A 423 -0.85 -12.01 -21.21
CA HIS A 423 -1.20 -11.03 -22.24
C HIS A 423 -1.42 -9.63 -21.65
N LEU A 424 -2.16 -9.53 -20.55
CA LEU A 424 -2.37 -8.27 -19.83
C LEU A 424 -1.07 -7.72 -19.23
N ALA A 425 -0.21 -8.59 -18.69
CA ALA A 425 1.10 -8.20 -18.20
C ALA A 425 2.00 -7.63 -19.31
N ARG A 426 2.04 -8.29 -20.48
CA ARG A 426 2.78 -7.79 -21.66
C ARG A 426 2.27 -6.41 -22.10
N PHE A 427 0.95 -6.23 -22.17
CA PHE A 427 0.36 -4.92 -22.47
C PHE A 427 0.82 -3.85 -21.47
N LEU A 428 0.69 -4.15 -20.17
CA LEU A 428 1.04 -3.19 -19.12
C LEU A 428 2.53 -2.86 -19.16
N TYR A 429 3.40 -3.85 -19.33
CA TYR A 429 4.85 -3.66 -19.50
C TYR A 429 5.18 -2.72 -20.66
N GLU A 430 4.66 -3.01 -21.87
CA GLU A 430 4.94 -2.22 -23.06
C GLU A 430 4.42 -0.79 -22.93
N TYR A 431 3.22 -0.62 -22.36
CA TYR A 431 2.64 0.69 -22.14
C TYR A 431 3.42 1.48 -21.07
N SER A 432 3.75 0.86 -19.93
CA SER A 432 4.48 1.50 -18.84
C SER A 432 5.86 1.99 -19.24
N ARG A 433 6.66 1.19 -19.96
CA ARG A 433 8.02 1.59 -20.39
C ARG A 433 8.01 2.71 -21.45
N ARG A 434 6.89 2.91 -22.17
CA ARG A 434 6.71 4.00 -23.15
C ARG A 434 6.29 5.32 -22.51
N HIS A 435 5.73 5.27 -21.30
CA HIS A 435 5.07 6.39 -20.65
C HIS A 435 5.60 6.64 -19.22
N PRO A 436 6.87 7.08 -19.06
CA PRO A 436 7.40 7.46 -17.75
C PRO A 436 6.67 8.66 -17.13
N GLU A 437 5.96 9.45 -17.94
CA GLU A 437 5.17 10.61 -17.51
C GLU A 437 3.83 10.24 -16.85
N PHE A 438 3.41 8.98 -16.93
CA PHE A 438 2.18 8.50 -16.27
C PHE A 438 2.48 7.92 -14.90
N SER A 439 1.56 8.09 -13.95
CA SER A 439 1.65 7.41 -12.67
C SER A 439 1.41 5.90 -12.83
N ALA A 440 1.96 5.08 -11.93
CA ALA A 440 1.67 3.66 -11.91
C ALA A 440 0.16 3.39 -11.72
N GLN A 441 -0.54 4.21 -10.93
CA GLN A 441 -1.98 4.13 -10.70
C GLN A 441 -2.78 4.38 -11.98
N MET A 442 -2.36 5.36 -12.79
CA MET A 442 -2.95 5.65 -14.09
C MET A 442 -2.72 4.51 -15.08
N LEU A 443 -1.50 3.96 -15.12
CA LEU A 443 -1.16 2.80 -15.94
C LEU A 443 -2.01 1.58 -15.57
N LEU A 444 -2.30 1.38 -14.28
CA LEU A 444 -3.23 0.33 -13.84
C LEU A 444 -4.67 0.58 -14.28
N ARG A 445 -5.14 1.84 -14.31
CA ARG A 445 -6.46 2.17 -14.86
C ARG A 445 -6.54 1.88 -16.35
N ILE A 446 -5.50 2.23 -17.11
CA ILE A 446 -5.38 1.94 -18.54
C ILE A 446 -5.35 0.41 -18.76
N GLY A 447 -4.54 -0.33 -18.01
CA GLY A 447 -4.50 -1.79 -18.06
C GLY A 447 -5.85 -2.44 -17.72
N LYS A 448 -6.58 -1.88 -16.75
CA LYS A 448 -7.92 -2.36 -16.39
C LYS A 448 -8.95 -2.06 -17.47
N GLY A 449 -8.94 -0.85 -18.04
CA GLY A 449 -9.78 -0.48 -19.17
C GLY A 449 -9.54 -1.35 -20.40
N TYR A 450 -8.27 -1.70 -20.67
CA TYR A 450 -7.91 -2.64 -21.73
C TYR A 450 -8.45 -4.06 -21.45
N GLU A 451 -8.34 -4.55 -20.21
CA GLU A 451 -8.94 -5.84 -19.83
C GLU A 451 -10.46 -5.84 -20.07
N ASP A 452 -11.15 -4.77 -19.70
CA ASP A 452 -12.60 -4.67 -19.83
C ASP A 452 -13.03 -4.56 -21.31
N LEU A 453 -12.28 -3.81 -22.13
CA LEU A 453 -12.44 -3.78 -23.59
C LEU A 453 -12.29 -5.17 -24.21
N LEU A 454 -11.27 -5.94 -23.82
CA LEU A 454 -11.09 -7.29 -24.35
C LEU A 454 -12.20 -8.24 -23.91
N ARG A 455 -12.71 -8.12 -22.68
CA ARG A 455 -13.86 -8.91 -22.24
C ARG A 455 -15.09 -8.63 -23.11
N GLU A 456 -15.34 -7.36 -23.45
CA GLU A 456 -16.43 -6.98 -24.36
C GLU A 456 -16.17 -7.48 -25.79
N CYS A 457 -15.03 -7.09 -26.37
CA CYS A 457 -14.76 -7.26 -27.79
C CYS A 457 -14.31 -8.66 -28.22
N CYS A 458 -13.89 -9.51 -27.28
CA CYS A 458 -13.56 -10.91 -27.56
C CYS A 458 -14.71 -11.86 -27.21
N SER A 459 -15.87 -11.34 -26.79
CA SER A 459 -17.06 -12.15 -26.56
C SER A 459 -17.69 -12.64 -27.88
N PRO A 460 -18.34 -13.81 -27.90
CA PRO A 460 -19.09 -14.27 -29.06
C PRO A 460 -20.11 -13.24 -29.53
N GLY A 461 -20.15 -12.94 -30.83
CA GLY A 461 -21.08 -11.96 -31.40
C GLY A 461 -20.64 -10.49 -31.30
N ALA A 462 -19.44 -10.20 -30.80
CA ALA A 462 -18.90 -8.84 -30.78
C ALA A 462 -18.74 -8.27 -32.22
N PRO A 463 -19.03 -6.97 -32.46
CA PRO A 463 -18.93 -6.36 -33.78
C PRO A 463 -17.52 -6.45 -34.39
N SER A 464 -17.45 -6.63 -35.71
CA SER A 464 -16.19 -6.51 -36.45
C SER A 464 -15.61 -5.10 -36.25
N GLY A 465 -14.38 -5.02 -35.74
CA GLY A 465 -13.77 -3.74 -35.40
C GLY A 465 -14.06 -3.24 -33.99
N CYS A 466 -14.74 -4.00 -33.11
CA CYS A 466 -14.97 -3.59 -31.71
C CYS A 466 -13.72 -3.06 -31.01
N ARG A 467 -12.56 -3.69 -31.24
CA ARG A 467 -11.27 -3.30 -30.63
C ARG A 467 -10.70 -1.99 -31.17
N SER A 468 -11.10 -1.50 -32.35
CA SER A 468 -10.51 -0.30 -32.95
C SER A 468 -10.78 0.97 -32.12
N ARG A 469 -11.83 0.97 -31.30
CA ARG A 469 -12.10 2.04 -30.32
C ARG A 469 -11.17 2.00 -29.09
N GLY A 470 -10.29 1.01 -28.99
CA GLY A 470 -9.45 0.78 -27.83
C GLY A 470 -8.57 1.96 -27.48
N GLU A 471 -7.91 2.61 -28.46
CA GLU A 471 -7.10 3.80 -28.17
C GLU A 471 -7.95 4.94 -27.58
N GLU A 472 -9.16 5.15 -28.09
CA GLU A 472 -10.06 6.19 -27.62
C GLU A 472 -10.52 5.92 -26.18
N GLU A 473 -10.95 4.69 -25.88
CA GLU A 473 -11.35 4.30 -24.52
C GLU A 473 -10.19 4.45 -23.53
N LEU A 474 -8.98 4.05 -23.90
CA LEU A 474 -7.80 4.21 -23.06
C LEU A 474 -7.45 5.69 -22.84
N ARG A 475 -7.61 6.55 -23.87
CA ARG A 475 -7.41 8.01 -23.76
C ARG A 475 -8.38 8.67 -22.79
N LYS A 476 -9.59 8.16 -22.59
CA LYS A 476 -10.52 8.71 -21.60
C LYS A 476 -9.94 8.70 -20.18
N HIS A 477 -9.23 7.63 -19.81
CA HIS A 477 -8.55 7.54 -18.51
C HIS A 477 -7.38 8.54 -18.39
N ILE A 478 -6.70 8.83 -19.50
CA ILE A 478 -5.62 9.83 -19.57
C ILE A 478 -6.18 11.23 -19.33
N TYR A 479 -7.20 11.60 -20.11
CA TYR A 479 -7.81 12.93 -20.03
C TYR A 479 -8.39 13.21 -18.65
N GLU A 480 -9.13 12.25 -18.08
CA GLU A 480 -9.72 12.41 -16.74
C GLU A 480 -8.64 12.66 -15.67
N THR A 481 -7.56 11.88 -15.70
CA THR A 481 -6.48 12.01 -14.71
C THR A 481 -5.75 13.34 -14.86
N GLN A 482 -5.40 13.72 -16.09
CA GLN A 482 -4.72 14.99 -16.37
C GLN A 482 -5.57 16.19 -16.00
N SER A 483 -6.87 16.16 -16.31
CA SER A 483 -7.80 17.24 -15.97
C SER A 483 -7.88 17.45 -14.46
N VAL A 484 -8.08 16.38 -13.68
CA VAL A 484 -8.18 16.49 -12.21
C VAL A 484 -6.89 17.04 -11.63
N MET A 485 -5.73 16.51 -12.02
CA MET A 485 -4.44 16.97 -11.48
C MET A 485 -4.13 18.42 -11.84
N ARG A 486 -4.44 18.83 -13.09
CA ARG A 486 -4.26 20.22 -13.54
C ARG A 486 -5.13 21.16 -12.73
N THR A 487 -6.43 20.90 -12.64
CA THR A 487 -7.37 21.73 -11.87
C THR A 487 -6.96 21.81 -10.40
N SER A 488 -6.57 20.70 -9.76
CA SER A 488 -6.10 20.74 -8.38
C SER A 488 -4.84 21.58 -8.20
N CYS A 489 -3.88 21.48 -9.12
CA CYS A 489 -2.67 22.30 -9.05
C CYS A 489 -2.90 23.77 -9.37
N ASP A 490 -3.85 24.10 -10.25
CA ASP A 490 -4.23 25.48 -10.55
C ASP A 490 -4.86 26.13 -9.30
N ILE A 491 -5.78 25.43 -8.62
CA ILE A 491 -6.37 25.90 -7.35
C ILE A 491 -5.28 26.05 -6.29
N TYR A 492 -4.36 25.09 -6.16
CA TYR A 492 -3.26 25.17 -5.20
C TYR A 492 -2.36 26.38 -5.44
N LYS A 493 -1.97 26.64 -6.70
CA LYS A 493 -1.13 27.79 -7.08
C LYS A 493 -1.82 29.13 -6.84
N GLU A 494 -3.14 29.18 -7.06
CA GLU A 494 -3.94 30.39 -6.83
C GLU A 494 -4.13 30.70 -5.34
N LYS A 495 -4.48 29.67 -4.55
CA LYS A 495 -4.95 29.85 -3.16
C LYS A 495 -3.88 29.63 -2.09
N GLY A 496 -2.80 28.93 -2.40
CA GLY A 496 -1.78 28.52 -1.44
C GLY A 496 -2.26 27.46 -0.45
N ASP A 497 -1.36 27.04 0.46
CA ASP A 497 -1.54 25.87 1.33
C ASP A 497 -2.83 25.91 2.17
N TYR A 498 -3.02 26.97 2.95
CA TYR A 498 -4.12 27.05 3.92
C TYR A 498 -5.50 26.99 3.24
N TYR A 499 -5.69 27.77 2.18
CA TYR A 499 -6.97 27.85 1.50
C TYR A 499 -7.23 26.64 0.60
N PHE A 500 -6.20 26.05 -0.02
CA PHE A 500 -6.32 24.77 -0.72
C PHE A 500 -6.72 23.65 0.24
N GLN A 501 -6.14 23.62 1.44
CA GLN A 501 -6.54 22.67 2.48
C GLN A 501 -8.02 22.85 2.87
N ASN A 502 -8.51 24.09 2.96
CA ASN A 502 -9.92 24.36 3.28
C ASN A 502 -10.88 23.82 2.20
N GLU A 503 -10.54 23.93 0.92
CA GLU A 503 -11.30 23.31 -0.17
C GLU A 503 -11.37 21.78 -0.01
N LEU A 504 -10.23 21.16 0.32
CA LEU A 504 -10.17 19.73 0.59
C LEU A 504 -10.98 19.36 1.84
N LEU A 505 -10.91 20.14 2.91
CA LEU A 505 -11.71 19.93 4.14
C LEU A 505 -13.20 20.00 3.84
N MET A 506 -13.64 20.99 3.08
CA MET A 506 -15.04 21.10 2.65
C MET A 506 -15.49 19.86 1.87
N SER A 507 -14.68 19.44 0.90
CA SER A 507 -14.97 18.27 0.05
C SER A 507 -14.97 16.96 0.85
N PHE A 508 -13.94 16.69 1.65
CA PHE A 508 -13.80 15.44 2.39
C PHE A 508 -14.74 15.34 3.59
N THR A 509 -15.05 16.44 4.27
CA THR A 509 -16.04 16.42 5.36
C THR A 509 -17.42 16.04 4.84
N LYS A 510 -17.80 16.50 3.63
CA LYS A 510 -19.05 16.11 2.97
C LYS A 510 -19.08 14.63 2.58
N LYS A 511 -17.97 14.10 2.05
CA LYS A 511 -17.84 12.72 1.57
C LYS A 511 -17.74 11.68 2.70
N MET A 512 -17.17 12.08 3.84
CA MET A 512 -16.85 11.19 4.96
C MET A 512 -16.96 11.92 6.32
N PRO A 513 -18.15 12.43 6.68
CA PRO A 513 -18.38 13.21 7.91
C PRO A 513 -18.20 12.42 9.21
N GLN A 514 -18.12 11.09 9.15
CA GLN A 514 -17.88 10.22 10.30
C GLN A 514 -16.43 10.29 10.81
N LEU A 515 -15.47 10.70 9.98
CA LEU A 515 -14.08 10.93 10.42
C LEU A 515 -14.02 12.09 11.42
N THR A 516 -13.17 12.00 12.44
CA THR A 516 -12.97 13.10 13.41
C THR A 516 -12.35 14.33 12.74
N SER A 517 -12.50 15.51 13.35
CA SER A 517 -11.90 16.75 12.84
C SER A 517 -10.38 16.63 12.72
N ALA A 518 -9.72 16.01 13.70
CA ALA A 518 -8.29 15.75 13.66
C ALA A 518 -7.88 14.85 12.48
N GLU A 519 -8.66 13.82 12.16
CA GLU A 519 -8.40 12.94 11.01
C GLU A 519 -8.60 13.66 9.67
N LEU A 520 -9.68 14.43 9.52
CA LEU A 520 -9.94 15.21 8.33
C LEU A 520 -8.84 16.26 8.09
N ILE A 521 -8.44 16.99 9.13
CA ILE A 521 -7.34 17.95 9.06
C ILE A 521 -6.03 17.26 8.72
N LYS A 522 -5.72 16.12 9.34
CA LYS A 522 -4.52 15.33 9.02
C LYS A 522 -4.48 14.95 7.54
N PHE A 523 -5.50 14.26 7.03
CA PHE A 523 -5.50 13.75 5.65
C PHE A 523 -5.47 14.88 4.62
N THR A 524 -6.19 15.98 4.88
CA THR A 524 -6.19 17.15 3.97
C THR A 524 -4.88 17.93 4.03
N LYS A 525 -4.21 18.03 5.18
CA LYS A 525 -2.86 18.60 5.30
C LYS A 525 -1.84 17.77 4.53
N GLU A 526 -1.93 16.44 4.61
CA GLU A 526 -1.11 15.52 3.81
C GLU A 526 -1.34 15.73 2.31
N MET A 527 -2.61 15.81 1.86
CA MET A 527 -2.93 16.12 0.46
C MET A 527 -2.44 17.50 0.01
N THR A 528 -2.48 18.50 0.90
CA THR A 528 -1.94 19.84 0.62
C THR A 528 -0.42 19.82 0.46
N THR A 529 0.27 19.01 1.26
CA THR A 529 1.72 18.79 1.14
C THR A 529 2.10 18.14 -0.20
N ILE A 530 1.19 17.36 -0.81
CA ILE A 530 1.38 16.86 -2.18
C ILE A 530 1.34 18.02 -3.18
N GLY A 531 0.44 18.97 -2.99
CA GLY A 531 0.35 20.19 -3.79
C GLY A 531 1.69 20.95 -3.80
N SER A 532 2.23 21.24 -2.62
CA SER A 532 3.51 21.95 -2.48
C SER A 532 4.69 21.16 -3.08
N LYS A 533 4.72 19.85 -2.91
CA LYS A 533 5.77 18.98 -3.43
C LYS A 533 5.73 18.82 -4.94
N CYS A 534 4.54 18.62 -5.53
CA CYS A 534 4.38 18.11 -6.88
C CYS A 534 3.92 19.18 -7.90
N CYS A 535 3.13 20.18 -7.52
CA CYS A 535 2.56 21.14 -8.50
C CYS A 535 3.58 22.11 -9.12
N GLN A 536 4.78 22.18 -8.54
CA GLN A 536 5.94 22.92 -9.05
C GLN A 536 6.80 22.12 -10.05
N LEU A 537 6.53 20.81 -10.20
CA LEU A 537 7.29 19.95 -11.10
C LEU A 537 6.84 20.11 -12.56
N GLY A 538 7.70 19.72 -13.50
CA GLY A 538 7.37 19.61 -14.91
C GLY A 538 6.23 18.61 -15.18
N GLN A 539 5.57 18.74 -16.34
CA GLN A 539 4.43 17.88 -16.72
C GLN A 539 4.78 16.39 -16.71
N ASP A 540 6.03 16.05 -17.04
CA ASP A 540 6.59 14.71 -17.06
C ASP A 540 6.76 14.08 -15.66
N LYS A 541 6.88 14.91 -14.61
CA LYS A 541 7.04 14.45 -13.22
C LYS A 541 5.81 14.71 -12.34
N LEU A 542 4.87 15.52 -12.81
CA LEU A 542 3.68 15.92 -12.06
C LEU A 542 2.80 14.72 -11.70
N LEU A 543 2.34 13.94 -12.69
CA LEU A 543 1.40 12.83 -12.45
C LEU A 543 2.02 11.72 -11.58
N PRO A 544 3.25 11.24 -11.86
CA PRO A 544 3.88 10.24 -11.00
C PRO A 544 4.01 10.74 -9.56
N CYS A 545 4.45 11.98 -9.35
CA CYS A 545 4.56 12.56 -8.01
C CYS A 545 3.19 12.65 -7.30
N ALA A 546 2.20 13.28 -7.93
CA ALA A 546 0.94 13.59 -7.29
C ALA A 546 0.12 12.32 -6.99
N GLU A 547 -0.05 11.43 -7.96
CA GLU A 547 -0.88 10.23 -7.76
C GLU A 547 -0.21 9.20 -6.86
N GLU A 548 1.12 9.05 -6.87
CA GLU A 548 1.78 8.11 -5.96
C GLU A 548 1.60 8.52 -4.50
N HIS A 549 1.78 9.80 -4.17
CA HIS A 549 1.59 10.28 -2.81
C HIS A 549 0.11 10.30 -2.41
N LEU A 550 -0.79 10.66 -3.33
CA LEU A 550 -2.22 10.65 -3.06
C LEU A 550 -2.71 9.23 -2.80
N ASP A 551 -2.18 8.24 -3.52
CA ASP A 551 -2.48 6.83 -3.33
C ASP A 551 -2.09 6.31 -1.94
N LEU A 552 -1.02 6.85 -1.33
CA LEU A 552 -0.65 6.56 0.05
C LEU A 552 -1.71 7.09 1.04
N VAL A 553 -2.14 8.35 0.88
CA VAL A 553 -3.16 8.97 1.75
C VAL A 553 -4.50 8.25 1.64
N LEU A 554 -4.97 8.00 0.40
CA LEU A 554 -6.19 7.23 0.16
C LEU A 554 -6.07 5.78 0.68
N GLY A 555 -4.87 5.20 0.63
CA GLY A 555 -4.56 3.93 1.26
C GLY A 555 -4.71 3.96 2.77
N GLU A 556 -4.25 5.01 3.43
CA GLU A 556 -4.42 5.19 4.86
C GLU A 556 -5.89 5.36 5.24
N ILE A 557 -6.65 6.18 4.52
CA ILE A 557 -8.12 6.31 4.71
C ILE A 557 -8.79 4.94 4.61
N CYS A 558 -8.45 4.13 3.62
CA CYS A 558 -9.02 2.80 3.48
C CYS A 558 -8.60 1.83 4.60
N ARG A 559 -7.35 1.90 5.09
CA ARG A 559 -6.91 1.10 6.25
C ARG A 559 -7.67 1.52 7.52
N ARG A 560 -7.82 2.83 7.72
CA ARG A 560 -8.62 3.41 8.81
C ARG A 560 -10.08 2.97 8.75
N HIS A 561 -10.67 2.94 7.55
CA HIS A 561 -12.03 2.45 7.32
C HIS A 561 -12.20 0.95 7.64
N LEU A 562 -11.17 0.13 7.35
CA LEU A 562 -11.22 -1.29 7.68
C LEU A 562 -11.20 -1.55 9.19
N ALA A 563 -10.56 -0.68 9.97
CA ALA A 563 -10.49 -0.79 11.43
C ALA A 563 -11.78 -0.28 12.10
N ASP A 564 -12.29 0.85 11.63
CA ASP A 564 -13.53 1.44 12.11
C ASP A 564 -14.30 2.05 10.90
N PRO A 565 -15.41 1.41 10.48
CA PRO A 565 -16.13 1.78 9.26
C PRO A 565 -16.61 3.23 9.23
N ILE A 566 -16.26 3.93 8.15
CA ILE A 566 -16.67 5.33 7.88
C ILE A 566 -18.09 5.37 7.31
N ASN A 567 -18.30 4.95 6.06
CA ASN A 567 -19.61 4.86 5.43
C ASN A 567 -19.64 3.87 4.23
N PRO A 568 -20.82 3.50 3.70
CA PRO A 568 -20.93 2.55 2.59
C PRO A 568 -20.25 2.99 1.29
N GLY A 569 -20.23 4.30 1.01
CA GLY A 569 -19.56 4.86 -0.18
C GLY A 569 -18.05 4.63 -0.14
N VAL A 570 -17.42 4.92 1.00
CA VAL A 570 -16.01 4.63 1.25
C VAL A 570 -15.74 3.13 1.22
N CYS A 571 -16.60 2.29 1.84
CA CYS A 571 -16.46 0.83 1.76
C CYS A 571 -16.40 0.35 0.30
N ARG A 572 -17.30 0.84 -0.56
CA ARG A 572 -17.34 0.52 -2.00
C ARG A 572 -16.04 0.96 -2.70
N CYS A 573 -15.60 2.20 -2.48
CA CYS A 573 -14.38 2.70 -3.14
C CYS A 573 -13.10 2.02 -2.67
N CYS A 574 -13.02 1.65 -1.38
CA CYS A 574 -11.87 0.94 -0.82
C CYS A 574 -11.84 -0.56 -1.15
N SER A 575 -12.92 -1.12 -1.72
CA SER A 575 -13.05 -2.57 -1.95
C SER A 575 -13.24 -2.99 -3.40
N SER A 576 -13.78 -2.12 -4.25
CA SER A 576 -14.20 -2.49 -5.61
C SER A 576 -13.04 -2.68 -6.58
N SER A 577 -12.15 -1.69 -6.69
CA SER A 577 -11.00 -1.73 -7.60
C SER A 577 -9.89 -0.83 -7.11
N TYR A 578 -8.68 -1.38 -6.98
CA TYR A 578 -7.50 -0.58 -6.61
C TYR A 578 -7.20 0.50 -7.65
N ALA A 579 -7.22 0.15 -8.94
CA ALA A 579 -6.94 1.09 -10.03
C ALA A 579 -7.92 2.28 -10.03
N PHE A 580 -9.20 2.03 -9.76
CA PHE A 580 -10.25 3.06 -9.74
C PHE A 580 -10.53 3.66 -8.36
N ARG A 581 -9.69 3.41 -7.35
CA ARG A 581 -9.91 3.93 -6.00
C ARG A 581 -9.92 5.46 -5.94
N ARG A 582 -8.91 6.11 -6.55
CA ARG A 582 -8.80 7.58 -6.62
C ARG A 582 -10.01 8.22 -7.31
N PRO A 583 -10.40 7.83 -8.54
CA PRO A 583 -11.59 8.40 -9.17
C PRO A 583 -12.89 8.04 -8.44
N CYS A 584 -12.99 6.88 -7.78
CA CYS A 584 -14.16 6.53 -6.98
C CYS A 584 -14.33 7.46 -5.78
N ILE A 585 -13.27 7.66 -4.99
CA ILE A 585 -13.30 8.56 -3.82
C ILE A 585 -13.55 10.00 -4.25
N GLY A 586 -12.92 10.45 -5.35
CA GLY A 586 -13.14 11.78 -5.91
C GLY A 586 -14.60 12.06 -6.24
N LYS A 587 -15.33 11.06 -6.75
CA LYS A 587 -16.76 11.13 -7.13
C LYS A 587 -17.75 10.79 -6.01
N LEU A 588 -17.29 10.58 -4.78
CA LEU A 588 -18.24 10.45 -3.66
C LEU A 588 -19.00 11.77 -3.50
N GLU A 589 -20.31 11.72 -3.36
CA GLU A 589 -21.10 12.90 -3.03
C GLU A 589 -21.26 13.03 -1.52
N ILE A 590 -22.13 13.94 -1.08
CA ILE A 590 -22.50 14.08 0.33
C ILE A 590 -23.05 12.73 0.84
N ASP A 591 -22.61 12.33 2.02
CA ASP A 591 -23.14 11.13 2.66
C ASP A 591 -24.55 11.36 3.22
N GLU A 592 -25.56 10.93 2.47
CA GLU A 592 -26.97 11.04 2.86
C GLU A 592 -27.34 10.20 4.10
N SER A 593 -26.51 9.22 4.47
CA SER A 593 -26.73 8.40 5.68
C SER A 593 -26.21 9.07 6.95
N TYR A 594 -25.48 10.18 6.83
CA TYR A 594 -24.95 10.91 7.95
C TYR A 594 -26.05 11.71 8.67
N VAL A 595 -26.15 11.54 9.99
CA VAL A 595 -27.02 12.35 10.84
C VAL A 595 -26.24 13.58 11.29
N PRO A 596 -26.64 14.80 10.89
CA PRO A 596 -25.94 16.02 11.28
C PRO A 596 -25.89 16.20 12.80
N LEU A 597 -24.87 16.91 13.27
CA LEU A 597 -24.75 17.25 14.68
C LEU A 597 -25.95 18.10 15.13
N ALA A 598 -26.46 17.87 16.33
CA ALA A 598 -27.47 18.74 16.92
C ALA A 598 -26.83 20.04 17.41
N LEU A 599 -27.49 21.17 17.16
CA LEU A 599 -27.05 22.46 17.70
C LEU A 599 -27.25 22.47 19.22
N THR A 600 -26.17 22.30 19.96
CA THR A 600 -26.15 22.42 21.42
C THR A 600 -25.34 23.66 21.82
N PRO A 601 -25.58 24.27 23.00
CA PRO A 601 -24.82 25.44 23.45
C PRO A 601 -23.30 25.25 23.47
N GLY A 602 -22.83 24.01 23.61
CA GLY A 602 -21.41 23.65 23.61
C GLY A 602 -20.85 23.18 22.27
N LEU A 603 -21.65 23.12 21.19
CA LEU A 603 -21.17 22.63 19.89
C LEU A 603 -20.09 23.54 19.30
N PHE A 604 -20.28 24.86 19.47
CA PHE A 604 -19.29 25.88 19.12
C PHE A 604 -18.89 26.61 20.41
N ALA A 605 -17.73 26.26 20.95
CA ALA A 605 -17.14 26.96 22.08
C ALA A 605 -16.08 27.93 21.58
N PHE A 606 -16.18 29.19 22.00
CA PHE A 606 -15.24 30.25 21.64
C PHE A 606 -14.50 30.69 22.90
N HIS A 607 -13.18 30.73 22.84
CA HIS A 607 -12.30 31.07 23.96
C HIS A 607 -11.28 32.13 23.54
N GLY A 608 -10.68 32.79 24.53
CA GLY A 608 -9.70 33.89 24.33
C GLY A 608 -8.45 33.47 23.58
N ASP A 609 -8.17 32.18 23.50
CA ASP A 609 -7.09 31.59 22.71
C ASP A 609 -7.30 31.69 21.18
N LEU A 610 -8.51 32.07 20.72
CA LEU A 610 -8.76 32.54 19.34
C LEU A 610 -8.09 33.89 19.02
N CYS A 611 -7.58 34.58 20.03
CA CYS A 611 -6.82 35.83 19.90
C CYS A 611 -5.30 35.60 19.84
N THR A 612 -4.85 34.35 19.70
CA THR A 612 -3.43 34.02 19.52
C THR A 612 -2.83 34.76 18.31
N SER A 613 -1.60 35.25 18.47
CA SER A 613 -0.79 35.80 17.39
C SER A 613 -0.09 34.72 16.55
N GLU A 614 -0.14 33.46 16.99
CA GLU A 614 0.43 32.33 16.25
C GLU A 614 -0.53 31.89 15.13
N GLU A 615 -0.22 32.31 13.91
CA GLU A 615 -1.07 32.07 12.73
C GLU A 615 -1.38 30.58 12.50
N GLU A 616 -0.43 29.66 12.69
CA GLU A 616 -0.68 28.22 12.52
C GLU A 616 -1.71 27.68 13.52
N LYS A 617 -1.62 28.07 14.80
CA LYS A 617 -2.60 27.67 15.83
C LYS A 617 -3.98 28.22 15.51
N LEU A 618 -4.04 29.47 15.05
CA LEU A 618 -5.28 30.12 14.66
C LEU A 618 -5.93 29.45 13.44
N GLN A 619 -5.14 29.13 12.42
CA GLN A 619 -5.57 28.41 11.22
C GLN A 619 -6.12 27.04 11.57
N HIS A 620 -5.43 26.29 12.45
CA HIS A 620 -5.89 24.98 12.91
C HIS A 620 -7.28 25.06 13.57
N ARG A 621 -7.49 26.01 14.48
CA ARG A 621 -8.79 26.23 15.15
C ARG A 621 -9.90 26.60 14.18
N LYS A 622 -9.60 27.46 13.19
CA LYS A 622 -10.55 27.82 12.13
C LYS A 622 -10.96 26.59 11.32
N GLN A 623 -10.02 25.70 11.01
CA GLN A 623 -10.28 24.45 10.31
C GLN A 623 -11.12 23.47 11.15
N GLU A 624 -10.84 23.33 12.44
CA GLU A 624 -11.67 22.52 13.34
C GLU A 624 -13.11 23.02 13.38
N MET A 625 -13.28 24.34 13.48
CA MET A 625 -14.60 24.97 13.46
C MET A 625 -15.31 24.79 12.12
N LEU A 626 -14.59 24.92 11.00
CA LEU A 626 -15.12 24.65 9.65
C LEU A 626 -15.63 23.21 9.53
N VAL A 627 -14.88 22.23 10.03
CA VAL A 627 -15.32 20.82 10.03
C VAL A 627 -16.56 20.63 10.89
N THR A 628 -16.57 21.14 12.13
CA THR A 628 -17.73 21.06 13.01
C THR A 628 -18.96 21.68 12.37
N PHE A 629 -18.79 22.79 11.67
CA PHE A 629 -19.86 23.48 10.97
C PHE A 629 -20.41 22.70 9.78
N LEU A 630 -19.54 22.10 8.97
CA LEU A 630 -19.95 21.22 7.87
C LEU A 630 -20.65 19.95 8.37
N LYS A 631 -20.28 19.45 9.55
CA LYS A 631 -20.97 18.33 10.21
C LYS A 631 -22.32 18.72 10.80
N TYR A 632 -22.46 19.97 11.24
CA TYR A 632 -23.74 20.53 11.66
C TYR A 632 -24.68 20.78 10.47
N LYS A 633 -24.15 21.32 9.37
CA LYS A 633 -24.92 21.66 8.16
C LYS A 633 -24.21 21.17 6.88
N PRO A 634 -24.30 19.87 6.53
CA PRO A 634 -23.59 19.31 5.37
C PRO A 634 -23.97 19.93 4.02
N GLN A 635 -25.22 20.38 3.90
CA GLN A 635 -25.80 20.97 2.69
C GLN A 635 -25.66 22.50 2.63
N ILE A 636 -24.69 23.07 3.34
CA ILE A 636 -24.51 24.52 3.35
C ILE A 636 -24.05 25.06 1.99
N SER A 637 -24.65 26.18 1.56
CA SER A 637 -24.26 26.88 0.34
C SER A 637 -22.98 27.73 0.54
N PRO A 638 -22.22 28.04 -0.53
CA PRO A 638 -21.07 28.93 -0.43
C PRO A 638 -21.41 30.31 0.16
N GLU A 639 -22.58 30.86 -0.17
CA GLU A 639 -23.05 32.16 0.31
C GLU A 639 -23.37 32.13 1.81
N GLN A 640 -24.05 31.08 2.27
CA GLN A 640 -24.33 30.85 3.68
C GLN A 640 -23.03 30.70 4.48
N LEU A 641 -22.09 29.90 3.98
CA LEU A 641 -20.78 29.70 4.60
C LEU A 641 -19.98 31.00 4.67
N GLY A 642 -19.95 31.79 3.59
CA GLY A 642 -19.29 33.09 3.55
C GLY A 642 -19.87 34.07 4.57
N SER A 643 -21.20 34.08 4.70
CA SER A 643 -21.89 34.97 5.64
C SER A 643 -21.62 34.62 7.11
N VAL A 644 -21.62 33.32 7.46
CA VAL A 644 -21.27 32.86 8.81
C VAL A 644 -19.79 33.11 9.12
N THR A 645 -18.90 32.89 8.16
CA THR A 645 -17.46 33.15 8.31
C THR A 645 -17.17 34.63 8.53
N ALA A 646 -17.87 35.53 7.83
CA ALA A 646 -17.78 36.97 8.03
C ALA A 646 -18.26 37.38 9.43
N ALA A 647 -19.39 36.84 9.88
CA ALA A 647 -19.92 37.10 11.22
C ALA A 647 -18.96 36.62 12.33
N PHE A 648 -18.37 35.43 12.16
CA PHE A 648 -17.34 34.91 13.07
C PHE A 648 -16.10 35.82 13.12
N THR A 649 -15.63 36.27 11.95
CA THR A 649 -14.45 37.14 11.86
C THR A 649 -14.69 38.47 12.58
N ALA A 650 -15.87 39.08 12.38
CA ALA A 650 -16.25 40.30 13.07
C ALA A 650 -16.37 40.13 14.60
N MET A 651 -16.93 39.01 15.08
CA MET A 651 -16.99 38.70 16.51
C MET A 651 -15.59 38.56 17.10
N ARG A 652 -14.70 37.80 16.43
CA ARG A 652 -13.33 37.60 16.88
C ARG A 652 -12.56 38.93 16.96
N GLU A 653 -12.65 39.76 15.92
CA GLU A 653 -12.00 41.07 15.92
C GLU A 653 -12.48 41.98 17.04
N ARG A 654 -13.78 41.94 17.36
CA ARG A 654 -14.35 42.66 18.50
C ARG A 654 -13.80 42.12 19.81
N CYS A 655 -13.95 40.83 20.07
CA CYS A 655 -13.57 40.24 21.36
C CYS A 655 -12.05 40.26 21.62
N CYS A 656 -11.22 40.17 20.59
CA CYS A 656 -9.78 40.27 20.76
C CYS A 656 -9.27 41.69 21.03
N ARG A 657 -10.12 42.72 20.92
CA ARG A 657 -9.79 44.10 21.33
C ARG A 657 -10.25 44.43 22.75
N GLU A 658 -11.06 43.57 23.36
CA GLU A 658 -11.55 43.76 24.72
C GLU A 658 -10.47 43.44 25.76
N ALA A 659 -10.56 44.08 26.94
CA ALA A 659 -9.62 43.83 28.05
C ALA A 659 -9.70 42.40 28.59
N ASN A 660 -10.85 41.75 28.45
CA ASN A 660 -11.05 40.34 28.79
C ASN A 660 -11.70 39.59 27.61
N PRO A 661 -10.89 39.08 26.67
CA PRO A 661 -11.40 38.37 25.50
C PRO A 661 -12.26 37.14 25.83
N GLU A 662 -11.92 36.41 26.91
CA GLU A 662 -12.68 35.22 27.35
C GLU A 662 -14.12 35.60 27.72
N ALA A 663 -14.28 36.63 28.55
CA ALA A 663 -15.60 37.11 28.94
C ALA A 663 -16.41 37.63 27.74
N CYS A 664 -15.74 38.26 26.75
CA CYS A 664 -16.40 38.68 25.52
C CYS A 664 -16.91 37.48 24.70
N PHE A 665 -16.08 36.45 24.50
CA PHE A 665 -16.50 35.28 23.72
C PHE A 665 -17.63 34.49 24.40
N LEU A 666 -17.61 34.37 25.73
CA LEU A 666 -18.71 33.76 26.50
C LEU A 666 -20.03 34.51 26.31
N LYS A 667 -19.99 35.81 26.08
CA LYS A 667 -21.16 36.66 25.85
C LYS A 667 -21.61 36.68 24.38
N GLU A 668 -20.70 36.93 23.45
CA GLU A 668 -21.02 37.12 22.02
C GLU A 668 -21.17 35.80 21.25
N GLY A 669 -20.53 34.72 21.71
CA GLY A 669 -20.59 33.38 21.09
C GLY A 669 -22.01 32.83 20.93
N PRO A 670 -22.84 32.80 21.99
CA PRO A 670 -24.23 32.38 21.89
C PRO A 670 -25.06 33.21 20.90
N GLU A 671 -24.82 34.52 20.81
CA GLU A 671 -25.50 35.41 19.86
C GLU A 671 -25.08 35.13 18.41
N LEU A 672 -23.80 34.84 18.17
CA LEU A 672 -23.32 34.40 16.86
C LEU A 672 -23.99 33.08 16.43
N ILE A 673 -24.12 32.12 17.35
CA ILE A 673 -24.79 30.84 17.08
C ILE A 673 -26.25 31.07 16.68
N LYS A 674 -27.00 31.85 17.47
CA LYS A 674 -28.41 32.19 17.21
C LYS A 674 -28.60 32.93 15.90
N ARG A 675 -27.69 33.85 15.57
CA ARG A 675 -27.69 34.57 14.29
C ARG A 675 -27.40 33.61 13.13
N SER A 676 -26.42 32.73 13.29
CA SER A 676 -26.05 31.75 12.27
C SER A 676 -27.18 30.75 12.02
N GLU A 677 -27.87 30.30 13.06
CA GLU A 677 -29.05 29.43 12.93
C GLU A 677 -30.12 30.06 12.03
N LYS A 678 -30.47 31.34 12.27
CA LYS A 678 -31.42 32.10 11.43
C LYS A 678 -30.94 32.22 9.99
N MET A 679 -29.65 32.47 9.78
CA MET A 679 -29.05 32.60 8.45
C MET A 679 -29.00 31.27 7.67
N LEU A 680 -29.05 30.13 8.37
CA LEU A 680 -28.99 28.79 7.79
C LEU A 680 -30.37 28.11 7.65
N SER A 681 -31.40 28.74 8.20
CA SER A 681 -32.81 28.32 8.10
C SER A 681 -33.61 29.17 7.11
N ALA A 682 -33.10 30.34 6.73
CA ALA A 682 -33.49 31.08 5.53
C ALA A 682 -32.82 30.50 4.29
#